data_AF-K6H5Q4-F1
#
_entry.id   AF-K6H5Q4-F1
#
_cell.length_a   1.000
_cell.length_b   1.000
_cell.length_c   1.000
_cell.angle_alpha   90.00
_cell.angle_beta   90.00
_cell.angle_gamma   90.00
#
_symmetry.space_group_name_H-M   'P 1'
#
loop_
_entity.id
_entity.type
_entity.pdbx_description
1 polymer ?
#
loop_
_entity_poly.entity_id
_entity_poly.type
_entity_poly.pdbx_seq_one_letter_code
_entity_poly.pdbx_strand_id
1 'polypeptide(L)'
;MGCVQGGKSSGIPFLAYLDFGNRTPSANSFNVFQISPGPNVTGVSLNTSIQVGFSQKLDPSTIQSQTIQLTQGNSVITGNLTSTEKTLLFNPTSALAASKVYTVRVSKDIKSEEGTSLSEDYVWNFTTGSVVDAIAPDLSLRTPAINATLVPNTTSVQVALTETMDCTSVNGGTLSLKNTTTGIYEAGPVACVGSVITFTPTFPLAFNTTYRVDLFSTAKDLANNTLANSYNWNFTTGPGPDAVPPTVSFISPAPNSLDIPINSGVSIAFSEPINCGTVNGNIVVLPVPAGGTVVTCTGTTVTLTPGANLASNTAYTVTFSNAITDLGGGNGLNPVPAPSTFTTAAAPVVDNTPPTVTSKVPAAGATGVGLNTNPMAVFSEPMNCASITTASFRLKETVSGTYLNGSVQCSGTSATWTPDPMTNPLAANTQYTVEVTAAAVDASASNNPLTPAVVAPNLWTFTTGPGLDTIRPNVVVVTPENGALGVSINGGANIAFSEAIDCGNIGGNIVLDDEPTFALPNIAININCNGNTASFTPAAALAFNTPYYAKIKSTVTDTATNSMNADYVWSFTTGVVADSMAPQISLSAPASGATGIPTNAAVTVAFNESINCATLNLTVNNGINGTTTCSGSSATFTPDDPPGLSASTTYTVTVAAGLKDIAGNVMATTSWNFTTGVAADNTPPTVTIQNLRDKSIVESGFVIGTAADARGIAKVEINIDNAGWIDVSGTTSWKFALPTNANTWRRNSSHTIDVRATDTSNHVTTSGAITVLKGTNKDINGDGYVDLVTSEYGQGLVYIFHSSGTTGITILNAAEASRTIVGVKADFFGKTVATGDFNGDGFADIAVGAPKSGGIGRVYIFHSTGTQGINTSFYMFANTILTGALTNEDFGRSLATGDISGDRYTDLVVGAPGVTGSSKGRVYVFHSQGGAGIASATVTIGAAAGTTAAATSNCTAGCNYFQEGTSNNDKFGFSIAVGNINGGIYEDIAVGAPGNNSGTALAGNGRVYVYYGNSGTGLTAPTLMGNSAATYAAGGYAQLGYSIAVADFNEDGNDDLVAGAPEFDPDTSFNPKGKVCIYTSGGALGIGNTASLSGGPRQVTGTNNGDHIGISIAARDLNLDGRADLMISTEPVSDNISVFITAAAPAAISGIPDLTARSYNLAGAGGYVGPVNGPGKLISTGDVNGDGIPDLIGTKNLNAPHGINIFHITATAQPANLAAPDFSISPSSLINGVGGNGANSNEFGAALY
;
A
#
# COMPACT_ATOMS: atom_id res chain seq x y z
N MET A 1 9.34 -10.55 26.51
CA MET A 1 9.15 -9.62 27.64
C MET A 1 10.52 -9.36 28.26
N GLY A 2 11.10 -8.19 28.03
CA GLY A 2 12.37 -7.78 28.61
C GLY A 2 12.46 -6.26 28.56
N CYS A 3 12.25 -5.59 29.69
CA CYS A 3 12.23 -4.13 29.80
C CYS A 3 13.30 -3.69 30.81
N VAL A 4 14.50 -3.27 30.41
CA VAL A 4 15.58 -3.03 31.39
C VAL A 4 16.06 -1.58 31.44
N GLN A 5 16.03 -1.03 32.66
CA GLN A 5 16.84 -0.02 33.33
C GLN A 5 17.44 1.15 32.53
N GLY A 6 16.93 2.36 32.76
CA GLY A 6 17.58 3.63 32.42
C GLY A 6 18.81 3.95 33.29
N GLY A 7 20.00 3.98 32.70
CA GLY A 7 21.25 4.37 33.38
C GLY A 7 21.21 5.80 33.95
N LYS A 8 22.12 6.06 34.91
CA LYS A 8 22.22 7.21 35.84
C LYS A 8 22.36 8.62 35.23
N SER A 9 22.01 8.86 33.97
CA SER A 9 22.17 10.16 33.30
C SER A 9 21.12 10.47 32.23
N SER A 10 20.03 9.71 32.13
CA SER A 10 18.92 10.04 31.23
C SER A 10 18.20 11.30 31.73
N GLY A 11 18.49 12.46 31.12
CA GLY A 11 17.78 13.73 31.34
C GLY A 11 16.38 13.77 30.72
N ILE A 12 15.68 12.63 30.68
CA ILE A 12 14.30 12.49 30.22
C ILE A 12 13.45 12.38 31.50
N PRO A 13 12.58 13.35 31.82
CA PRO A 13 11.98 13.40 33.15
C PRO A 13 10.89 12.35 33.42
N PHE A 14 10.46 11.55 32.43
CA PHE A 14 9.19 10.80 32.54
C PHE A 14 9.16 9.40 31.92
N LEU A 15 10.21 8.58 32.07
CA LEU A 15 10.12 7.14 31.86
C LEU A 15 10.19 6.40 33.19
N ALA A 16 9.20 5.52 33.44
CA ALA A 16 9.27 4.55 34.53
C ALA A 16 10.49 3.63 34.33
N TYR A 17 11.39 3.62 35.30
CA TYR A 17 12.57 2.75 35.30
C TYR A 17 12.14 1.32 35.66
N LEU A 18 12.30 0.38 34.72
CA LEU A 18 12.11 -1.05 34.99
C LEU A 18 13.42 -1.68 35.45
N ASP A 19 13.50 -2.12 36.70
CA ASP A 19 14.69 -2.76 37.28
C ASP A 19 14.67 -4.28 37.05
N PHE A 20 15.46 -4.78 36.10
CA PHE A 20 15.92 -6.19 36.06
C PHE A 20 17.42 -6.25 36.30
N GLY A 21 17.91 -5.81 37.47
CA GLY A 21 19.31 -5.89 37.82
C GLY A 21 19.85 -7.33 37.66
N ASN A 22 21.15 -7.54 37.85
CA ASN A 22 21.82 -8.85 37.78
C ASN A 22 21.25 -9.96 38.72
N ARG A 23 20.09 -9.76 39.33
CA ARG A 23 19.33 -10.72 40.11
C ARG A 23 18.35 -11.42 39.16
N THR A 24 18.66 -12.65 38.75
CA THR A 24 17.78 -13.50 37.96
C THR A 24 16.40 -13.63 38.64
N PRO A 25 15.31 -13.11 38.04
CA PRO A 25 13.99 -13.26 38.60
C PRO A 25 13.58 -14.73 38.49
N SER A 26 13.49 -15.43 39.61
CA SER A 26 12.67 -16.64 39.66
C SER A 26 11.21 -16.21 39.69
N ALA A 27 10.29 -17.00 39.13
CA ALA A 27 8.85 -16.69 39.13
C ALA A 27 8.25 -16.45 40.54
N ASN A 28 9.02 -16.71 41.61
CA ASN A 28 8.57 -16.66 43.00
C ASN A 28 9.29 -15.59 43.85
N SER A 29 10.08 -14.67 43.29
CA SER A 29 10.77 -13.62 44.07
C SER A 29 9.99 -12.31 44.12
N PHE A 30 9.69 -11.80 45.31
CA PHE A 30 9.12 -10.46 45.54
C PHE A 30 10.20 -9.37 45.37
N ASN A 31 10.04 -8.51 44.37
CA ASN A 31 10.98 -7.43 44.04
C ASN A 31 10.29 -6.20 43.47
N VAL A 32 10.97 -5.05 43.56
CA VAL A 32 10.59 -3.84 42.82
C VAL A 32 10.89 -4.08 41.34
N PHE A 33 9.91 -3.87 40.47
CA PHE A 33 10.06 -4.01 39.01
C PHE A 33 9.87 -2.69 38.26
N GLN A 34 9.33 -1.66 38.92
CA GLN A 34 9.07 -0.35 38.31
C GLN A 34 9.27 0.75 39.35
N ILE A 35 9.92 1.87 38.99
CA ILE A 35 9.93 3.10 39.79
C ILE A 35 9.74 4.33 38.90
N SER A 36 9.07 5.36 39.42
CA SER A 36 9.01 6.69 38.83
C SER A 36 8.95 7.73 39.95
N PRO A 37 9.76 8.80 39.94
CA PRO A 37 10.84 9.10 39.00
C PRO A 37 11.99 8.07 39.06
N GLY A 38 12.70 7.92 37.94
CA GLY A 38 13.84 7.01 37.84
C GLY A 38 15.06 7.44 38.67
N PRO A 39 16.06 6.55 38.84
CA PRO A 39 17.23 6.80 39.65
C PRO A 39 18.16 7.85 39.02
N ASN A 40 18.48 8.90 39.76
CA ASN A 40 19.30 10.06 39.41
C ASN A 40 18.71 10.94 38.28
N VAL A 41 17.42 10.82 37.99
CA VAL A 41 16.73 11.71 37.03
C VAL A 41 16.73 13.14 37.58
N THR A 42 17.02 14.12 36.72
CA THR A 42 16.97 15.55 37.04
C THR A 42 15.80 16.22 36.31
N GLY A 43 15.39 17.41 36.76
CA GLY A 43 14.28 18.15 36.13
C GLY A 43 12.89 17.63 36.48
N VAL A 44 12.77 16.81 37.53
CA VAL A 44 11.49 16.26 38.00
C VAL A 44 10.56 17.38 38.50
N SER A 45 9.29 17.36 38.11
CA SER A 45 8.32 18.40 38.48
C SER A 45 8.11 18.49 40.00
N LEU A 46 7.85 19.71 40.49
CA LEU A 46 7.76 19.97 41.93
C LEU A 46 6.57 19.26 42.59
N ASN A 47 5.53 18.94 41.84
CA ASN A 47 4.32 18.25 42.30
C ASN A 47 4.28 16.77 41.88
N THR A 48 5.41 16.19 41.46
CA THR A 48 5.43 14.76 41.10
C THR A 48 5.15 13.88 42.30
N SER A 49 4.47 12.77 42.04
CA SER A 49 4.27 11.67 42.97
C SER A 49 5.28 10.55 42.71
N ILE A 50 5.60 9.77 43.73
CA ILE A 50 6.55 8.66 43.62
C ILE A 50 5.79 7.36 43.44
N GLN A 51 5.95 6.70 42.31
CA GLN A 51 5.33 5.42 41.99
C GLN A 51 6.34 4.28 42.06
N VAL A 52 5.95 3.16 42.68
CA VAL A 52 6.75 1.94 42.82
C VAL A 52 5.89 0.72 42.47
N GLY A 53 6.32 -0.09 41.52
CA GLY A 53 5.68 -1.35 41.14
C GLY A 53 6.43 -2.58 41.69
N PHE A 54 5.68 -3.59 42.11
CA PHE A 54 6.17 -4.85 42.68
C PHE A 54 5.78 -6.09 41.85
N SER A 55 6.64 -7.10 41.82
CA SER A 55 6.45 -8.31 41.01
C SER A 55 5.24 -9.16 41.45
N GLN A 56 4.90 -9.10 42.75
CA GLN A 56 3.78 -9.80 43.38
C GLN A 56 2.80 -8.84 44.06
N LYS A 57 1.62 -9.34 44.44
CA LYS A 57 0.62 -8.54 45.16
C LYS A 57 1.15 -8.07 46.51
N LEU A 58 0.92 -6.81 46.88
CA LEU A 58 1.34 -6.20 48.14
C LEU A 58 0.42 -6.63 49.30
N ASP A 59 1.00 -6.90 50.48
CA ASP A 59 0.25 -7.01 51.74
C ASP A 59 -0.03 -5.59 52.28
N PRO A 60 -1.29 -5.12 52.28
CA PRO A 60 -1.64 -3.76 52.70
C PRO A 60 -1.26 -3.45 54.15
N SER A 61 -1.15 -4.46 55.02
CA SER A 61 -0.79 -4.27 56.43
C SER A 61 0.68 -3.84 56.63
N THR A 62 1.52 -4.05 55.63
CA THR A 62 2.95 -3.69 55.65
C THR A 62 3.25 -2.32 55.03
N ILE A 63 2.24 -1.64 54.48
CA ILE A 63 2.37 -0.30 53.90
C ILE A 63 2.24 0.73 55.03
N GLN A 64 3.38 1.24 55.49
CA GLN A 64 3.48 2.20 56.60
C GLN A 64 4.44 3.33 56.22
N SER A 65 4.38 4.46 56.91
CA SER A 65 5.27 5.60 56.65
C SER A 65 6.76 5.32 56.94
N GLN A 66 7.08 4.18 57.56
CA GLN A 66 8.46 3.70 57.74
C GLN A 66 8.93 2.77 56.62
N THR A 67 8.00 2.14 55.89
CA THR A 67 8.32 1.18 54.81
C THR A 67 8.49 1.85 53.46
N ILE A 68 8.04 3.09 53.30
CA ILE A 68 8.43 3.97 52.19
C ILE A 68 8.64 5.40 52.69
N GLN A 69 9.81 5.96 52.39
CA GLN A 69 10.20 7.30 52.83
C GLN A 69 10.81 8.09 51.69
N LEU A 70 10.38 9.34 51.58
CA LEU A 70 11.01 10.37 50.75
C LEU A 70 11.76 11.32 51.68
N THR A 71 13.06 11.54 51.46
CA THR A 71 13.87 12.45 52.28
C THR A 71 14.60 13.47 51.43
N GLN A 72 14.86 14.65 52.01
CA GLN A 72 15.78 15.65 51.48
C GLN A 72 16.91 15.85 52.49
N GLY A 73 18.10 15.33 52.19
CA GLY A 73 19.14 15.21 53.20
C GLY A 73 18.67 14.34 54.37
N ASN A 74 18.65 14.91 55.59
CA ASN A 74 18.18 14.21 56.80
C ASN A 74 16.69 14.48 57.13
N SER A 75 16.00 15.31 56.34
CA SER A 75 14.60 15.69 56.58
C SER A 75 13.64 14.75 55.85
N VAL A 76 12.66 14.19 56.55
CA VAL A 76 11.60 13.36 55.95
C VAL A 76 10.51 14.25 55.36
N ILE A 77 10.14 14.00 54.10
CA ILE A 77 9.03 14.65 53.41
C ILE A 77 7.74 13.92 53.76
N THR A 78 6.70 14.67 54.13
CA THR A 78 5.40 14.10 54.45
C THR A 78 4.61 13.86 53.16
N GLY A 79 3.92 12.73 53.08
CA GLY A 79 3.12 12.35 51.92
C GLY A 79 2.03 11.35 52.28
N ASN A 80 1.03 11.25 51.44
CA ASN A 80 -0.04 10.27 51.52
C ASN A 80 0.34 9.02 50.71
N LEU A 81 -0.07 7.85 51.18
CA LEU A 81 0.17 6.58 50.51
C LEU A 81 -1.13 6.02 49.94
N THR A 82 -1.11 5.68 48.66
CA THR A 82 -2.18 4.93 47.99
C THR A 82 -1.58 3.74 47.26
N SER A 83 -2.28 2.62 47.18
CA SER A 83 -1.79 1.42 46.52
C SER A 83 -2.89 0.68 45.76
N THR A 84 -2.51 0.01 44.69
CA THR A 84 -3.29 -1.06 44.05
C THR A 84 -2.72 -2.42 44.46
N GLU A 85 -3.13 -3.50 43.80
CA GLU A 85 -2.60 -4.83 44.09
C GLU A 85 -1.07 -4.91 43.94
N LYS A 86 -0.46 -4.22 42.97
CA LYS A 86 0.99 -4.32 42.68
C LYS A 86 1.73 -2.98 42.62
N THR A 87 1.05 -1.86 42.77
CA THR A 87 1.65 -0.52 42.65
C THR A 87 1.40 0.27 43.92
N LEU A 88 2.43 0.95 44.41
CA LEU A 88 2.40 1.87 45.52
C LEU A 88 2.71 3.28 45.01
N LEU A 89 1.92 4.25 45.45
CA LEU A 89 2.07 5.65 45.10
C LEU A 89 2.22 6.47 46.40
N PHE A 90 3.29 7.24 46.48
CA PHE A 90 3.53 8.22 47.55
C PHE A 90 3.33 9.63 46.98
N ASN A 91 2.33 10.33 47.50
CA ASN A 91 1.93 11.68 47.08
C ASN A 91 2.42 12.70 48.11
N PRO A 92 3.46 13.50 47.84
CA PRO A 92 3.90 14.55 48.77
C PRO A 92 2.75 15.50 49.14
N THR A 93 2.59 15.83 50.43
CA THR A 93 1.50 16.71 50.89
C THR A 93 1.68 18.18 50.49
N SER A 94 2.87 18.55 50.04
CA SER A 94 3.23 19.86 49.53
C SER A 94 4.22 19.71 48.38
N ALA A 95 4.23 20.67 47.45
CA ALA A 95 5.20 20.71 46.37
C ALA A 95 6.64 20.63 46.92
N LEU A 96 7.45 19.81 46.27
CA LEU A 96 8.87 19.65 46.56
C LEU A 96 9.61 20.96 46.23
N ALA A 97 10.63 21.29 47.03
CA ALA A 97 11.51 22.42 46.74
C ALA A 97 12.31 22.21 45.45
N ALA A 98 12.48 23.28 44.68
CA ALA A 98 13.16 23.29 43.37
C ALA A 98 14.68 23.04 43.45
N SER A 99 15.23 22.39 42.43
CA SER A 99 16.67 22.09 42.28
C SER A 99 17.27 21.36 43.49
N LYS A 100 16.52 20.44 44.11
CA LYS A 100 16.95 19.68 45.28
C LYS A 100 16.97 18.19 45.00
N VAL A 101 17.95 17.50 45.59
CA VAL A 101 18.05 16.05 45.56
C VAL A 101 17.16 15.46 46.64
N TYR A 102 16.29 14.54 46.24
CA TYR A 102 15.47 13.74 47.13
C TYR A 102 15.91 12.28 47.06
N THR A 103 15.84 11.58 48.18
CA THR A 103 16.13 10.14 48.28
C THR A 103 14.85 9.40 48.63
N VAL A 104 14.52 8.37 47.86
CA VAL A 104 13.44 7.45 48.16
C VAL A 104 14.03 6.17 48.75
N ARG A 105 13.47 5.69 49.85
CA ARG A 105 13.78 4.38 50.44
C ARG A 105 12.49 3.57 50.55
N VAL A 106 12.48 2.39 49.93
CA VAL A 106 11.50 1.33 50.15
C VAL A 106 12.16 0.28 51.03
N SER A 107 11.59 0.03 52.21
CA SER A 107 12.20 -0.86 53.19
C SER A 107 11.98 -2.33 52.84
N LYS A 108 12.94 -3.19 53.21
CA LYS A 108 12.79 -4.64 53.12
C LYS A 108 11.62 -5.22 53.91
N ASP A 109 11.09 -4.47 54.87
CA ASP A 109 9.97 -4.90 55.71
C ASP A 109 8.62 -4.88 54.97
N ILE A 110 8.55 -4.30 53.76
CA ILE A 110 7.37 -4.43 52.88
C ILE A 110 7.26 -5.89 52.40
N LYS A 111 6.03 -6.43 52.37
CA LYS A 111 5.78 -7.84 52.03
C LYS A 111 4.78 -8.00 50.89
N SER A 112 4.89 -9.12 50.18
CA SER A 112 3.81 -9.63 49.35
C SER A 112 2.68 -10.23 50.21
N GLU A 113 1.49 -10.39 49.63
CA GLU A 113 0.34 -11.07 50.27
C GLU A 113 0.68 -12.51 50.70
N GLU A 114 1.65 -13.14 50.04
CA GLU A 114 2.19 -14.46 50.41
C GLU A 114 3.24 -14.40 51.56
N GLY A 115 3.48 -13.22 52.12
CA GLY A 115 4.37 -12.98 53.25
C GLY A 115 5.85 -12.84 52.92
N THR A 116 6.22 -12.75 51.64
CA THR A 116 7.63 -12.63 51.20
C THR A 116 8.09 -11.18 51.24
N SER A 117 9.23 -10.91 51.88
CA SER A 117 9.84 -9.57 51.98
C SER A 117 10.84 -9.29 50.84
N LEU A 118 11.18 -8.01 50.59
CA LEU A 118 12.32 -7.69 49.73
C LEU A 118 13.62 -8.20 50.37
N SER A 119 14.63 -8.48 49.55
CA SER A 119 15.93 -8.98 50.04
C SER A 119 16.73 -7.93 50.81
N GLU A 120 16.57 -6.66 50.47
CA GLU A 120 17.21 -5.51 51.12
C GLU A 120 16.39 -4.24 50.90
N ASP A 121 16.75 -3.15 51.58
CA ASP A 121 16.12 -1.85 51.33
C ASP A 121 16.47 -1.39 49.91
N TYR A 122 15.45 -0.94 49.18
CA TYR A 122 15.61 -0.41 47.83
C TYR A 122 15.64 1.12 47.87
N VAL A 123 16.80 1.71 47.54
CA VAL A 123 17.08 3.14 47.72
C VAL A 123 17.56 3.77 46.42
N TRP A 124 16.96 4.90 46.03
CA TRP A 124 17.40 5.71 44.90
C TRP A 124 17.21 7.20 45.18
N ASN A 125 17.78 8.05 44.33
CA ASN A 125 17.61 9.50 44.41
C ASN A 125 17.03 10.05 43.10
N PHE A 126 16.49 11.26 43.13
CA PHE A 126 16.15 12.08 41.96
C PHE A 126 16.32 13.57 42.31
N THR A 127 16.40 14.45 41.31
CA THR A 127 16.55 15.89 41.48
C THR A 127 15.37 16.64 40.87
N THR A 128 14.72 17.49 41.66
CA THR A 128 13.63 18.35 41.18
C THR A 128 14.13 19.45 40.25
N GLY A 129 13.31 19.83 39.27
CA GLY A 129 13.49 21.00 38.41
C GLY A 129 13.05 22.29 39.08
N SER A 130 12.55 23.24 38.29
CA SER A 130 12.05 24.55 38.75
C SER A 130 10.55 24.75 38.55
N VAL A 131 9.85 23.81 37.89
CA VAL A 131 8.45 23.96 37.46
C VAL A 131 7.54 22.92 38.08
N VAL A 132 6.31 23.32 38.38
CA VAL A 132 5.19 22.39 38.59
C VAL A 132 4.70 21.90 37.24
N ASP A 133 4.31 20.64 37.18
CA ASP A 133 3.69 20.05 36.02
C ASP A 133 2.17 20.29 36.07
N ALA A 134 1.67 20.97 35.05
CA ALA A 134 0.26 21.31 34.88
C ALA A 134 -0.26 20.87 33.50
N ILE A 135 0.53 20.09 32.76
CA ILE A 135 0.17 19.59 31.43
C ILE A 135 -0.64 18.31 31.65
N ALA A 136 -1.78 18.19 30.98
CA ALA A 136 -2.55 16.97 31.02
C ALA A 136 -1.95 15.91 30.09
N PRO A 137 -1.95 14.62 30.46
CA PRO A 137 -1.54 13.58 29.54
C PRO A 137 -2.52 13.54 28.35
N ASP A 138 -2.01 13.14 27.18
CA ASP A 138 -2.78 12.99 25.96
C ASP A 138 -2.46 11.69 25.19
N LEU A 139 -3.36 11.25 24.30
CA LEU A 139 -3.19 10.02 23.52
C LEU A 139 -2.14 10.19 22.41
N SER A 140 -1.03 9.46 22.52
CA SER A 140 0.07 9.47 21.56
C SER A 140 -0.03 8.33 20.53
N LEU A 141 -0.41 7.11 20.96
CA LEU A 141 -0.51 5.93 20.10
C LEU A 141 -1.68 5.04 20.52
N ARG A 142 -2.29 4.32 19.55
CA ARG A 142 -3.39 3.37 19.78
C ARG A 142 -3.25 2.11 18.91
N THR A 143 -3.65 0.97 19.46
CA THR A 143 -3.70 -0.32 18.77
C THR A 143 -4.91 -1.11 19.28
N PRO A 144 -5.77 -1.69 18.41
CA PRO A 144 -5.80 -1.56 16.95
C PRO A 144 -6.02 -0.12 16.46
N ALA A 145 -5.67 0.17 15.20
CA ALA A 145 -5.89 1.48 14.59
C ALA A 145 -7.39 1.78 14.39
N ILE A 146 -7.72 3.05 14.11
CA ILE A 146 -9.11 3.45 13.82
C ILE A 146 -9.60 2.72 12.58
N ASN A 147 -10.74 2.05 12.71
CA ASN A 147 -11.44 1.31 11.66
C ASN A 147 -10.63 0.17 11.01
N ALA A 148 -9.62 -0.36 11.71
CA ALA A 148 -8.86 -1.52 11.22
C ALA A 148 -9.79 -2.73 10.97
N THR A 149 -9.63 -3.40 9.83
CA THR A 149 -10.38 -4.63 9.46
C THR A 149 -9.47 -5.85 9.51
N LEU A 150 -10.05 -7.05 9.47
CA LEU A 150 -9.33 -8.32 9.53
C LEU A 150 -8.44 -8.48 10.77
N VAL A 151 -8.79 -7.80 11.87
CA VAL A 151 -8.01 -7.87 13.11
C VAL A 151 -8.10 -9.31 13.67
N PRO A 152 -6.97 -9.95 14.03
CA PRO A 152 -7.00 -11.27 14.63
C PRO A 152 -7.89 -11.26 15.88
N ASN A 153 -8.70 -12.30 16.04
CA ASN A 153 -9.67 -12.35 17.13
C ASN A 153 -9.05 -12.58 18.52
N THR A 154 -7.72 -12.67 18.61
CA THR A 154 -6.96 -12.73 19.88
C THR A 154 -6.25 -11.41 20.21
N THR A 155 -6.53 -10.33 19.48
CA THR A 155 -5.81 -9.04 19.63
C THR A 155 -6.15 -8.33 20.95
N SER A 156 -5.12 -7.83 21.64
CA SER A 156 -5.27 -6.93 22.80
C SER A 156 -5.31 -5.46 22.38
N VAL A 157 -5.94 -4.60 23.18
CA VAL A 157 -6.00 -3.16 22.96
C VAL A 157 -4.91 -2.47 23.76
N GLN A 158 -4.14 -1.58 23.13
CA GLN A 158 -3.06 -0.81 23.77
C GLN A 158 -3.16 0.67 23.42
N VAL A 159 -2.94 1.53 24.41
CA VAL A 159 -2.81 2.99 24.23
C VAL A 159 -1.54 3.48 24.91
N ALA A 160 -0.80 4.36 24.23
CA ALA A 160 0.34 5.06 24.80
C ALA A 160 0.01 6.54 24.94
N LEU A 161 0.37 7.12 26.08
CA LEU A 161 0.10 8.52 26.43
C LEU A 161 1.39 9.35 26.41
N THR A 162 1.26 10.67 26.37
CA THR A 162 2.38 11.63 26.28
C THR A 162 3.24 11.66 27.54
N GLU A 163 2.74 11.18 28.68
CA GLU A 163 3.40 11.27 29.99
C GLU A 163 3.21 9.99 30.82
N THR A 164 4.01 9.81 31.87
CA THR A 164 3.88 8.65 32.78
C THR A 164 2.60 8.77 33.62
N MET A 165 1.83 7.70 33.65
CA MET A 165 0.55 7.65 34.33
C MET A 165 0.69 7.24 35.81
N ASP A 166 -0.16 7.83 36.65
CA ASP A 166 -0.54 7.27 37.93
C ASP A 166 -1.35 6.00 37.67
N CYS A 167 -0.69 4.85 37.77
CA CYS A 167 -1.32 3.56 37.53
C CYS A 167 -2.35 3.18 38.61
N THR A 168 -2.45 3.94 39.71
CA THR A 168 -3.55 3.80 40.68
C THR A 168 -4.84 4.44 40.21
N SER A 169 -4.77 5.36 39.23
CA SER A 169 -5.93 5.99 38.59
C SER A 169 -6.52 5.15 37.44
N VAL A 170 -5.80 4.13 36.96
CA VAL A 170 -6.18 3.32 35.78
C VAL A 170 -6.90 2.04 36.21
N ASN A 171 -8.09 1.81 35.67
CA ASN A 171 -8.89 0.59 35.92
C ASN A 171 -9.77 0.21 34.72
N GLY A 172 -10.67 -0.79 34.89
CA GLY A 172 -11.58 -1.25 33.83
C GLY A 172 -12.60 -0.20 33.34
N GLY A 173 -12.79 0.89 34.10
CA GLY A 173 -13.54 2.07 33.67
C GLY A 173 -12.68 3.14 32.98
N THR A 174 -11.37 2.93 32.86
CA THR A 174 -10.45 3.83 32.15
C THR A 174 -10.30 3.42 30.69
N LEU A 175 -10.08 2.12 30.42
CA LEU A 175 -9.99 1.56 29.07
C LEU A 175 -10.93 0.36 28.99
N SER A 176 -11.92 0.41 28.09
CA SER A 176 -12.91 -0.65 27.92
C SER A 176 -13.14 -0.98 26.45
N LEU A 177 -13.54 -2.22 26.18
CA LEU A 177 -13.79 -2.73 24.84
C LEU A 177 -15.26 -3.15 24.72
N LYS A 178 -15.99 -2.58 23.77
CA LYS A 178 -17.43 -2.83 23.57
C LYS A 178 -17.67 -3.55 22.26
N ASN A 179 -18.34 -4.69 22.30
CA ASN A 179 -18.90 -5.33 21.12
C ASN A 179 -20.05 -4.48 20.58
N THR A 180 -19.92 -3.93 19.37
CA THR A 180 -20.94 -3.00 18.84
C THR A 180 -22.19 -3.72 18.38
N THR A 181 -22.12 -5.02 18.11
CA THR A 181 -23.25 -5.85 17.68
C THR A 181 -24.13 -6.26 18.86
N THR A 182 -23.54 -6.73 19.95
CA THR A 182 -24.29 -7.14 21.16
C THR A 182 -24.52 -5.99 22.14
N GLY A 183 -23.73 -4.91 22.04
CA GLY A 183 -23.74 -3.80 22.97
C GLY A 183 -23.06 -4.08 24.31
N ILE A 184 -22.44 -5.24 24.47
CA ILE A 184 -21.82 -5.71 25.72
C ILE A 184 -20.35 -5.28 25.77
N TYR A 185 -19.85 -4.92 26.96
CA TYR A 185 -18.43 -4.70 27.20
C TYR A 185 -17.73 -6.04 27.45
N GLU A 186 -16.67 -6.30 26.69
CA GLU A 186 -15.87 -7.51 26.80
C GLU A 186 -15.10 -7.54 28.13
N ALA A 187 -14.97 -8.73 28.71
CA ALA A 187 -14.23 -8.91 29.95
C ALA A 187 -12.73 -8.99 29.67
N GLY A 188 -11.92 -8.21 30.39
CA GLY A 188 -10.46 -8.24 30.26
C GLY A 188 -9.75 -7.42 31.33
N PRO A 189 -8.58 -7.84 31.85
CA PRO A 189 -7.78 -7.00 32.73
C PRO A 189 -7.25 -5.77 32.01
N VAL A 190 -7.21 -4.65 32.73
CA VAL A 190 -6.51 -3.42 32.33
C VAL A 190 -5.21 -3.31 33.13
N ALA A 191 -4.09 -3.21 32.44
CA ALA A 191 -2.77 -3.02 33.02
C ALA A 191 -2.19 -1.65 32.62
N CYS A 192 -1.51 -0.99 33.56
CA CYS A 192 -0.80 0.27 33.34
C CYS A 192 0.68 0.07 33.65
N VAL A 193 1.55 0.47 32.71
CA VAL A 193 3.01 0.48 32.88
C VAL A 193 3.57 1.72 32.21
N GLY A 194 4.22 2.59 32.99
CA GLY A 194 4.74 3.86 32.48
C GLY A 194 3.63 4.73 31.88
N SER A 195 3.74 5.03 30.58
CA SER A 195 2.74 5.79 29.82
C SER A 195 1.77 4.91 29.02
N VAL A 196 1.84 3.57 29.15
CA VAL A 196 1.05 2.62 28.35
C VAL A 196 -0.04 1.98 29.19
N ILE A 197 -1.27 1.96 28.66
CA ILE A 197 -2.42 1.24 29.21
C ILE A 197 -2.82 0.13 28.23
N THR A 198 -2.96 -1.11 28.72
CA THR A 198 -3.30 -2.29 27.93
C THR A 198 -4.58 -2.94 28.46
N PHE A 199 -5.51 -3.27 27.57
CA PHE A 199 -6.67 -4.14 27.84
C PHE A 199 -6.48 -5.47 27.10
N THR A 200 -6.53 -6.59 27.83
CA THR A 200 -6.39 -7.94 27.26
C THR A 200 -7.71 -8.68 27.34
N PRO A 201 -8.36 -9.07 26.22
CA PRO A 201 -9.58 -9.86 26.26
C PRO A 201 -9.38 -11.20 26.98
N THR A 202 -10.34 -11.58 27.83
CA THR A 202 -10.31 -12.86 28.58
C THR A 202 -10.59 -14.06 27.67
N PHE A 203 -11.41 -13.84 26.64
CA PHE A 203 -11.74 -14.84 25.62
C PHE A 203 -11.42 -14.28 24.23
N PRO A 204 -11.14 -15.14 23.23
CA PRO A 204 -11.07 -14.70 21.85
C PRO A 204 -12.35 -13.97 21.45
N LEU A 205 -12.18 -12.86 20.74
CA LEU A 205 -13.25 -12.06 20.17
C LEU A 205 -14.04 -12.88 19.13
N ALA A 206 -15.32 -12.55 18.94
CA ALA A 206 -16.14 -13.14 17.89
C ALA A 206 -15.66 -12.70 16.50
N PHE A 207 -15.66 -13.60 15.51
CA PHE A 207 -15.29 -13.35 14.12
C PHE A 207 -16.23 -12.34 13.44
N ASN A 208 -15.76 -11.65 12.39
CA ASN A 208 -16.53 -10.65 11.63
C ASN A 208 -17.30 -9.63 12.49
N THR A 209 -16.80 -9.33 13.69
CA THR A 209 -17.50 -8.49 14.65
C THR A 209 -16.75 -7.18 14.84
N THR A 210 -17.49 -6.07 14.82
CA THR A 210 -16.95 -4.75 15.13
C THR A 210 -16.94 -4.50 16.63
N TYR A 211 -15.83 -3.95 17.12
CA TYR A 211 -15.63 -3.56 18.51
C TYR A 211 -15.27 -2.08 18.57
N ARG A 212 -15.75 -1.40 19.61
CA ARG A 212 -15.41 -0.02 19.97
C ARG A 212 -14.53 -0.01 21.19
N VAL A 213 -13.38 0.65 21.12
CA VAL A 213 -12.55 0.97 22.28
C VAL A 213 -13.02 2.29 22.87
N ASP A 214 -13.14 2.34 24.20
CA ASP A 214 -13.42 3.55 24.97
C ASP A 214 -12.27 3.81 25.96
N LEU A 215 -11.58 4.94 25.81
CA LEU A 215 -10.58 5.47 26.73
C LEU A 215 -11.13 6.73 27.41
N PHE A 216 -11.43 6.64 28.70
CA PHE A 216 -12.04 7.72 29.47
C PHE A 216 -11.01 8.64 30.12
N SER A 217 -11.38 9.91 30.34
CA SER A 217 -10.53 10.94 30.95
C SER A 217 -10.24 10.76 32.46
N THR A 218 -10.55 9.58 33.02
CA THR A 218 -10.34 9.25 34.43
C THR A 218 -8.89 8.95 34.77
N ALA A 219 -8.06 8.62 33.77
CA ALA A 219 -6.62 8.39 33.94
C ALA A 219 -5.92 9.70 34.30
N LYS A 220 -4.95 9.63 35.21
CA LYS A 220 -4.14 10.77 35.66
C LYS A 220 -2.66 10.51 35.50
N ASP A 221 -1.89 11.57 35.34
CA ASP A 221 -0.42 11.51 35.45
C ASP A 221 0.03 11.51 36.93
N LEU A 222 1.35 11.46 37.14
CA LEU A 222 1.96 11.54 38.48
C LEU A 222 1.88 12.93 39.14
N ALA A 223 1.54 13.97 38.38
CA ALA A 223 1.30 15.34 38.84
C ALA A 223 -0.18 15.61 39.19
N ASN A 224 -1.03 14.58 39.05
CA ASN A 224 -2.48 14.57 39.28
C ASN A 224 -3.30 15.39 38.26
N ASN A 225 -2.78 15.60 37.04
CA ASN A 225 -3.56 16.10 35.91
C ASN A 225 -4.32 14.95 35.25
N THR A 226 -5.60 15.16 34.93
CA THR A 226 -6.46 14.18 34.25
C THR A 226 -6.23 14.21 32.74
N LEU A 227 -6.30 13.06 32.07
CA LEU A 227 -6.24 12.93 30.61
C LEU A 227 -7.14 13.96 29.93
N ALA A 228 -6.57 14.71 28.98
CA ALA A 228 -7.18 15.92 28.42
C ALA A 228 -8.56 15.67 27.79
N ASN A 229 -8.73 14.54 27.10
CA ASN A 229 -9.95 14.15 26.41
C ASN A 229 -10.32 12.68 26.68
N SER A 230 -11.60 12.34 26.48
CA SER A 230 -12.00 10.93 26.30
C SER A 230 -11.94 10.56 24.82
N TYR A 231 -11.43 9.38 24.52
CA TYR A 231 -11.25 8.86 23.15
C TYR A 231 -12.12 7.63 22.91
N ASN A 232 -12.63 7.49 21.70
CA ASN A 232 -13.22 6.23 21.24
C ASN A 232 -12.91 5.98 19.76
N TRP A 233 -12.80 4.72 19.38
CA TRP A 233 -12.62 4.30 17.98
C TRP A 233 -13.04 2.83 17.79
N ASN A 234 -13.29 2.42 16.54
CA ASN A 234 -13.74 1.07 16.21
C ASN A 234 -12.64 0.24 15.51
N PHE A 235 -12.77 -1.09 15.54
CA PHE A 235 -12.07 -2.05 14.66
C PHE A 235 -12.93 -3.31 14.42
N THR A 236 -12.63 -4.12 13.40
CA THR A 236 -13.41 -5.32 13.01
C THR A 236 -12.51 -6.55 12.87
N THR A 237 -12.91 -7.67 13.49
CA THR A 237 -12.18 -8.95 13.41
C THR A 237 -12.43 -9.71 12.10
N GLY A 238 -11.52 -10.59 11.65
CA GLY A 238 -11.66 -11.38 10.40
C GLY A 238 -12.68 -12.55 10.42
N PRO A 239 -12.91 -13.22 9.26
CA PRO A 239 -13.88 -14.33 9.11
C PRO A 239 -13.39 -15.69 9.68
N GLY A 240 -14.34 -16.60 9.99
CA GLY A 240 -14.10 -17.98 10.47
C GLY A 240 -14.26 -19.07 9.38
N PRO A 241 -14.05 -20.38 9.68
CA PRO A 241 -14.09 -21.49 8.70
C PRO A 241 -15.50 -21.79 8.15
N ASP A 242 -15.57 -22.31 6.91
CA ASP A 242 -16.80 -22.63 6.16
C ASP A 242 -17.51 -23.90 6.69
N ALA A 243 -18.84 -23.87 6.78
CA ALA A 243 -19.68 -24.88 7.42
C ALA A 243 -20.92 -25.29 6.60
N VAL A 244 -21.06 -24.84 5.35
CA VAL A 244 -22.20 -25.18 4.50
C VAL A 244 -21.85 -26.40 3.61
N PRO A 245 -22.67 -27.46 3.58
CA PRO A 245 -22.44 -28.61 2.68
C PRO A 245 -22.93 -28.38 1.23
N PRO A 246 -22.29 -29.00 0.23
CA PRO A 246 -22.71 -28.91 -1.16
C PRO A 246 -24.02 -29.67 -1.42
N THR A 247 -24.82 -29.18 -2.38
CA THR A 247 -26.08 -29.81 -2.86
C THR A 247 -26.13 -29.82 -4.39
N VAL A 248 -26.87 -30.75 -5.02
CA VAL A 248 -27.10 -30.72 -6.48
C VAL A 248 -28.17 -29.69 -6.80
N SER A 249 -27.81 -28.66 -7.57
CA SER A 249 -28.68 -27.56 -7.96
C SER A 249 -29.36 -27.80 -9.31
N PHE A 250 -28.80 -28.65 -10.18
CA PHE A 250 -29.34 -28.92 -11.52
C PHE A 250 -28.88 -30.28 -12.09
N ILE A 251 -29.72 -30.93 -12.90
CA ILE A 251 -29.37 -32.09 -13.74
C ILE A 251 -30.12 -32.06 -15.08
N SER A 252 -29.41 -32.35 -16.17
CA SER A 252 -29.94 -32.50 -17.53
C SER A 252 -29.38 -33.77 -18.18
N PRO A 253 -30.16 -34.61 -18.88
CA PRO A 253 -31.59 -34.49 -19.11
C PRO A 253 -32.40 -34.47 -17.81
N ALA A 254 -33.51 -33.72 -17.82
CA ALA A 254 -34.35 -33.57 -16.63
C ALA A 254 -34.93 -34.93 -16.21
N PRO A 255 -35.20 -35.14 -14.90
CA PRO A 255 -35.76 -36.41 -14.44
C PRO A 255 -37.05 -36.78 -15.19
N ASN A 256 -37.10 -38.01 -15.67
CA ASN A 256 -38.15 -38.63 -16.47
C ASN A 256 -38.33 -38.11 -17.90
N SER A 257 -37.34 -37.41 -18.47
CA SER A 257 -37.40 -36.98 -19.87
C SER A 257 -37.44 -38.18 -20.83
N LEU A 258 -38.27 -38.07 -21.88
CA LEU A 258 -38.44 -39.07 -22.94
C LEU A 258 -37.80 -38.58 -24.24
N ASP A 259 -37.62 -39.50 -25.18
CA ASP A 259 -37.14 -39.23 -26.54
C ASP A 259 -35.75 -38.56 -26.64
N ILE A 260 -34.86 -38.88 -25.69
CA ILE A 260 -33.48 -38.35 -25.68
C ILE A 260 -32.64 -38.99 -26.82
N PRO A 261 -31.90 -38.19 -27.62
CA PRO A 261 -30.99 -38.73 -28.63
C PRO A 261 -29.98 -39.73 -28.05
N ILE A 262 -29.62 -40.75 -28.83
CA ILE A 262 -28.79 -41.85 -28.33
C ILE A 262 -27.34 -41.44 -28.04
N ASN A 263 -26.89 -40.28 -28.54
CA ASN A 263 -25.56 -39.74 -28.28
C ASN A 263 -25.56 -38.64 -27.20
N SER A 264 -26.67 -38.36 -26.51
CA SER A 264 -26.74 -37.30 -25.49
C SER A 264 -25.99 -37.65 -24.19
N GLY A 265 -25.23 -36.71 -23.65
CA GLY A 265 -24.62 -36.79 -22.32
C GLY A 265 -25.50 -36.26 -21.18
N VAL A 266 -25.03 -36.43 -19.94
CA VAL A 266 -25.67 -35.91 -18.72
C VAL A 266 -24.83 -34.78 -18.13
N SER A 267 -25.45 -33.65 -17.79
CA SER A 267 -24.79 -32.50 -17.12
C SER A 267 -25.42 -32.24 -15.75
N ILE A 268 -24.59 -31.96 -14.75
CA ILE A 268 -24.94 -31.83 -13.32
C ILE A 268 -24.28 -30.56 -12.76
N ALA A 269 -25.00 -29.77 -11.97
CA ALA A 269 -24.45 -28.63 -11.24
C ALA A 269 -24.69 -28.74 -9.72
N PHE A 270 -23.79 -28.16 -8.95
CA PHE A 270 -23.76 -28.15 -7.49
C PHE A 270 -23.90 -26.71 -6.93
N SER A 271 -24.27 -26.56 -5.65
CA SER A 271 -24.49 -25.28 -4.98
C SER A 271 -23.20 -24.53 -4.61
N GLU A 272 -22.05 -25.19 -4.67
CA GLU A 272 -20.74 -24.64 -4.35
C GLU A 272 -19.61 -25.50 -4.98
N PRO A 273 -18.35 -25.03 -5.00
CA PRO A 273 -17.24 -25.79 -5.60
C PRO A 273 -17.01 -27.14 -4.90
N ILE A 274 -17.02 -28.22 -5.68
CA ILE A 274 -16.80 -29.57 -5.16
C ILE A 274 -15.37 -30.05 -5.44
N ASN A 275 -14.86 -30.91 -4.57
CA ASN A 275 -13.58 -31.57 -4.80
C ASN A 275 -13.71 -32.62 -5.91
N CYS A 276 -13.27 -32.28 -7.13
CA CYS A 276 -13.33 -33.17 -8.30
C CYS A 276 -12.65 -34.54 -8.11
N GLY A 277 -11.71 -34.67 -7.17
CA GLY A 277 -11.09 -35.96 -6.82
C GLY A 277 -12.07 -36.96 -6.20
N THR A 278 -13.23 -36.48 -5.72
CA THR A 278 -14.26 -37.30 -5.06
C THR A 278 -15.43 -37.69 -5.97
N VAL A 279 -15.43 -37.28 -7.25
CA VAL A 279 -16.58 -37.51 -8.16
C VAL A 279 -16.58 -38.92 -8.78
N ASN A 280 -15.41 -39.43 -9.16
CA ASN A 280 -15.31 -40.68 -9.91
C ASN A 280 -15.76 -41.89 -9.05
N GLY A 281 -16.74 -42.65 -9.55
CA GLY A 281 -17.39 -43.76 -8.83
C GLY A 281 -18.48 -43.35 -7.83
N ASN A 282 -18.64 -42.05 -7.56
CA ASN A 282 -19.68 -41.51 -6.69
C ASN A 282 -20.85 -40.87 -7.46
N ILE A 283 -20.71 -40.71 -8.78
CA ILE A 283 -21.81 -40.48 -9.73
C ILE A 283 -21.78 -41.58 -10.79
N VAL A 284 -22.90 -42.30 -10.95
CA VAL A 284 -22.97 -43.51 -11.82
C VAL A 284 -24.22 -43.49 -12.68
N VAL A 285 -24.10 -43.86 -13.97
CA VAL A 285 -25.20 -44.04 -14.91
C VAL A 285 -25.51 -45.54 -15.10
N LEU A 286 -26.77 -45.94 -14.94
CA LEU A 286 -27.24 -47.33 -14.98
C LEU A 286 -28.43 -47.50 -15.96
N PRO A 287 -28.44 -48.53 -16.84
CA PRO A 287 -27.38 -49.51 -17.05
C PRO A 287 -26.11 -48.84 -17.57
N VAL A 288 -24.94 -49.40 -17.24
CA VAL A 288 -23.65 -48.82 -17.65
C VAL A 288 -23.59 -48.75 -19.17
N PRO A 289 -23.38 -47.56 -19.77
CA PRO A 289 -23.27 -47.43 -21.22
C PRO A 289 -22.17 -48.30 -21.82
N ALA A 290 -22.38 -48.79 -23.05
CA ALA A 290 -21.34 -49.48 -23.80
C ALA A 290 -20.15 -48.52 -24.03
N GLY A 291 -18.93 -48.96 -23.72
CA GLY A 291 -17.75 -48.09 -23.74
C GLY A 291 -17.55 -47.23 -22.49
N GLY A 292 -18.43 -47.36 -21.49
CA GLY A 292 -18.34 -46.61 -20.22
C GLY A 292 -18.82 -45.16 -20.34
N THR A 293 -18.50 -44.36 -19.33
CA THR A 293 -18.87 -42.95 -19.23
C THR A 293 -17.61 -42.14 -18.97
N VAL A 294 -17.35 -41.13 -19.79
CA VAL A 294 -16.28 -40.17 -19.58
C VAL A 294 -16.80 -39.08 -18.66
N VAL A 295 -16.13 -38.86 -17.52
CA VAL A 295 -16.52 -37.87 -16.51
C VAL A 295 -15.61 -36.66 -16.61
N THR A 296 -16.19 -35.47 -16.74
CA THR A 296 -15.49 -34.19 -16.67
C THR A 296 -16.04 -33.38 -15.51
N CYS A 297 -15.16 -32.79 -14.70
CA CYS A 297 -15.52 -32.02 -13.50
C CYS A 297 -14.76 -30.70 -13.46
N THR A 298 -15.46 -29.59 -13.24
CA THR A 298 -14.89 -28.23 -13.19
C THR A 298 -15.66 -27.37 -12.19
N GLY A 299 -15.01 -26.95 -11.09
CA GLY A 299 -15.61 -26.06 -10.10
C GLY A 299 -16.89 -26.63 -9.47
N THR A 300 -18.05 -26.12 -9.89
CA THR A 300 -19.37 -26.53 -9.39
C THR A 300 -20.11 -27.48 -10.33
N THR A 301 -19.53 -27.95 -11.43
CA THR A 301 -20.24 -28.75 -12.44
C THR A 301 -19.55 -30.06 -12.84
N VAL A 302 -20.37 -31.05 -13.23
CA VAL A 302 -19.94 -32.37 -13.71
C VAL A 302 -20.71 -32.73 -14.99
N THR A 303 -20.01 -33.16 -16.03
CA THR A 303 -20.60 -33.72 -17.26
C THR A 303 -20.18 -35.17 -17.46
N LEU A 304 -21.12 -36.00 -17.89
CA LEU A 304 -21.00 -37.44 -18.13
C LEU A 304 -21.30 -37.72 -19.61
N THR A 305 -20.27 -37.99 -20.40
CA THR A 305 -20.40 -38.29 -21.83
C THR A 305 -20.35 -39.81 -22.07
N PRO A 306 -21.34 -40.41 -22.77
CA PRO A 306 -21.30 -41.83 -23.12
C PRO A 306 -20.09 -42.14 -24.02
N GLY A 307 -19.33 -43.19 -23.68
CA GLY A 307 -18.17 -43.64 -24.48
C GLY A 307 -18.55 -44.29 -25.83
N ALA A 308 -19.81 -44.70 -25.98
CA ALA A 308 -20.47 -45.04 -27.23
C ALA A 308 -21.95 -44.64 -27.15
N ASN A 309 -22.64 -44.62 -28.30
CA ASN A 309 -24.07 -44.33 -28.34
C ASN A 309 -24.85 -45.24 -27.38
N LEU A 310 -25.74 -44.62 -26.60
CA LEU A 310 -26.70 -45.28 -25.74
C LEU A 310 -27.63 -46.18 -26.57
N ALA A 311 -28.18 -47.22 -25.93
CA ALA A 311 -29.17 -48.07 -26.57
C ALA A 311 -30.47 -47.28 -26.80
N SER A 312 -31.14 -47.46 -27.94
CA SER A 312 -32.44 -46.84 -28.24
C SER A 312 -33.55 -47.39 -27.34
N ASN A 313 -34.59 -46.60 -27.08
CA ASN A 313 -35.74 -46.97 -26.24
C ASN A 313 -35.37 -47.51 -24.84
N THR A 314 -34.28 -47.00 -24.26
CA THR A 314 -33.70 -47.53 -23.01
C THR A 314 -33.71 -46.46 -21.93
N ALA A 315 -34.18 -46.82 -20.74
CA ALA A 315 -34.15 -45.95 -19.57
C ALA A 315 -32.78 -46.03 -18.87
N TYR A 316 -32.13 -44.87 -18.70
CA TYR A 316 -30.89 -44.68 -17.97
C TYR A 316 -31.15 -43.92 -16.67
N THR A 317 -30.45 -44.28 -15.59
CA THR A 317 -30.61 -43.77 -14.22
C THR A 317 -29.27 -43.26 -13.70
N VAL A 318 -29.22 -42.03 -13.21
CA VAL A 318 -28.06 -41.38 -12.62
C VAL A 318 -28.19 -41.42 -11.09
N THR A 319 -27.19 -41.96 -10.39
CA THR A 319 -27.18 -42.10 -8.91
C THR A 319 -26.00 -41.36 -8.28
N PHE A 320 -26.19 -40.85 -7.05
CA PHE A 320 -25.22 -40.05 -6.28
C PHE A 320 -24.83 -40.71 -4.95
N SER A 321 -23.67 -40.34 -4.38
CA SER A 321 -23.27 -40.70 -3.00
C SER A 321 -22.89 -39.46 -2.17
N ASN A 322 -22.90 -39.58 -0.84
CA ASN A 322 -22.47 -38.53 0.09
C ASN A 322 -20.93 -38.36 0.17
N ALA A 323 -20.16 -39.18 -0.56
CA ALA A 323 -18.70 -39.12 -0.54
C ALA A 323 -18.14 -38.00 -1.43
N ILE A 324 -19.01 -37.29 -2.17
CA ILE A 324 -18.66 -36.07 -2.90
C ILE A 324 -18.57 -34.93 -1.88
N THR A 325 -17.40 -34.31 -1.73
CA THR A 325 -17.13 -33.27 -0.71
C THR A 325 -16.89 -31.89 -1.31
N ASP A 326 -17.03 -30.85 -0.49
CA ASP A 326 -16.56 -29.48 -0.79
C ASP A 326 -15.02 -29.38 -0.94
N LEU A 327 -14.55 -28.20 -1.34
CA LEU A 327 -13.11 -27.88 -1.47
C LEU A 327 -12.41 -27.67 -0.11
N GLY A 328 -13.17 -27.36 0.96
CA GLY A 328 -12.68 -27.17 2.33
C GLY A 328 -12.35 -28.47 3.07
N GLY A 329 -12.75 -29.62 2.52
CA GLY A 329 -12.36 -30.96 2.98
C GLY A 329 -13.15 -31.47 4.19
N GLY A 330 -14.34 -30.92 4.46
CA GLY A 330 -15.10 -31.21 5.68
C GLY A 330 -16.53 -31.70 5.47
N ASN A 331 -17.23 -31.24 4.42
CA ASN A 331 -18.66 -31.51 4.25
C ASN A 331 -18.96 -32.31 2.96
N GLY A 332 -19.70 -33.41 3.09
CA GLY A 332 -20.19 -34.23 1.97
C GLY A 332 -21.60 -33.83 1.51
N LEU A 333 -22.02 -34.26 0.31
CA LEU A 333 -23.37 -33.93 -0.22
C LEU A 333 -24.48 -34.20 0.80
N ASN A 334 -25.24 -33.16 1.13
CA ASN A 334 -26.34 -33.25 2.09
C ASN A 334 -27.46 -32.25 1.76
N PRO A 335 -28.66 -32.70 1.32
CA PRO A 335 -29.06 -34.10 1.17
C PRO A 335 -28.43 -34.77 -0.06
N VAL A 336 -28.23 -36.09 0.00
CA VAL A 336 -27.88 -36.89 -1.19
C VAL A 336 -29.09 -36.92 -2.13
N PRO A 337 -28.94 -36.50 -3.41
CA PRO A 337 -30.07 -36.45 -4.34
C PRO A 337 -30.65 -37.83 -4.66
N ALA A 338 -31.96 -37.86 -4.93
CA ALA A 338 -32.62 -39.06 -5.43
C ALA A 338 -32.13 -39.42 -6.85
N PRO A 339 -32.17 -40.71 -7.26
CA PRO A 339 -31.79 -41.12 -8.61
C PRO A 339 -32.60 -40.39 -9.70
N SER A 340 -31.92 -39.93 -10.76
CA SER A 340 -32.54 -39.22 -11.89
C SER A 340 -32.60 -40.11 -13.13
N THR A 341 -33.76 -40.26 -13.77
CA THR A 341 -33.96 -41.16 -14.92
C THR A 341 -34.22 -40.42 -16.22
N PHE A 342 -33.81 -40.95 -17.37
CA PHE A 342 -34.21 -40.47 -18.70
C PHE A 342 -34.32 -41.64 -19.70
N THR A 343 -35.13 -41.51 -20.75
CA THR A 343 -35.33 -42.58 -21.76
C THR A 343 -34.92 -42.09 -23.15
N THR A 344 -34.10 -42.88 -23.83
CA THR A 344 -33.68 -42.59 -25.21
C THR A 344 -34.79 -42.85 -26.22
N ALA A 345 -34.76 -42.14 -27.35
CA ALA A 345 -35.76 -42.25 -28.42
C ALA A 345 -35.91 -43.67 -28.99
N ALA A 346 -37.12 -43.99 -29.44
CA ALA A 346 -37.47 -45.33 -29.95
C ALA A 346 -36.74 -45.72 -31.26
N ALA A 347 -36.41 -44.73 -32.10
CA ALA A 347 -35.51 -44.90 -33.23
C ALA A 347 -34.12 -44.37 -32.84
N PRO A 348 -33.02 -44.90 -33.41
CA PRO A 348 -31.66 -44.38 -33.18
C PRO A 348 -31.52 -43.00 -33.82
N VAL A 349 -32.02 -41.98 -33.13
CA VAL A 349 -31.88 -40.58 -33.48
C VAL A 349 -30.55 -40.10 -32.90
N VAL A 350 -29.62 -39.79 -33.80
CA VAL A 350 -28.33 -39.20 -33.46
C VAL A 350 -28.46 -37.70 -33.58
N ASP A 351 -28.06 -36.99 -32.53
CA ASP A 351 -27.98 -35.54 -32.55
C ASP A 351 -26.86 -35.08 -33.49
N ASN A 352 -27.26 -34.34 -34.53
CA ASN A 352 -26.37 -33.71 -35.50
C ASN A 352 -26.71 -32.21 -35.65
N THR A 353 -27.53 -31.67 -34.75
CA THR A 353 -27.91 -30.25 -34.82
C THR A 353 -26.83 -29.44 -34.09
N PRO A 354 -26.25 -28.43 -34.75
CA PRO A 354 -25.31 -27.54 -34.08
C PRO A 354 -26.02 -26.66 -33.04
N PRO A 355 -25.39 -26.41 -31.87
CA PRO A 355 -25.93 -25.47 -30.90
C PRO A 355 -25.93 -24.03 -31.44
N THR A 356 -26.87 -23.20 -30.97
CA THR A 356 -27.01 -21.76 -31.29
C THR A 356 -27.25 -20.93 -30.03
N VAL A 357 -26.77 -19.68 -29.95
CA VAL A 357 -27.07 -18.77 -28.82
C VAL A 357 -28.48 -18.19 -28.96
N THR A 358 -29.35 -18.51 -28.00
CA THR A 358 -30.77 -18.12 -27.96
C THR A 358 -31.03 -16.92 -27.04
N SER A 359 -30.17 -16.66 -26.05
CA SER A 359 -30.27 -15.50 -25.15
C SER A 359 -28.91 -14.97 -24.71
N LYS A 360 -28.85 -13.67 -24.37
CA LYS A 360 -27.63 -12.91 -24.04
C LYS A 360 -27.87 -12.02 -22.83
N VAL A 361 -26.96 -12.09 -21.88
CA VAL A 361 -26.89 -11.17 -20.74
C VAL A 361 -25.46 -10.64 -20.65
N PRO A 362 -25.25 -9.32 -20.60
CA PRO A 362 -26.22 -8.27 -20.92
C PRO A 362 -26.78 -8.41 -22.34
N ALA A 363 -27.94 -7.80 -22.58
CA ALA A 363 -28.50 -7.74 -23.91
C ALA A 363 -27.51 -7.08 -24.88
N ALA A 364 -27.56 -7.45 -26.17
CA ALA A 364 -26.69 -6.87 -27.18
C ALA A 364 -26.88 -5.35 -27.27
N GLY A 365 -25.81 -4.60 -27.02
CA GLY A 365 -25.77 -3.14 -26.99
C GLY A 365 -26.21 -2.49 -25.67
N ALA A 366 -26.43 -3.26 -24.58
CA ALA A 366 -26.84 -2.70 -23.29
C ALA A 366 -25.79 -1.72 -22.74
N THR A 367 -26.21 -0.61 -22.14
CA THR A 367 -25.33 0.40 -21.52
C THR A 367 -25.64 0.54 -20.02
N GLY A 368 -24.69 1.04 -19.22
CA GLY A 368 -24.89 1.20 -17.77
C GLY A 368 -24.85 -0.12 -16.97
N VAL A 369 -24.26 -1.16 -17.54
CA VAL A 369 -24.15 -2.49 -16.94
C VAL A 369 -23.20 -2.48 -15.73
N GLY A 370 -23.61 -2.96 -14.56
CA GLY A 370 -22.77 -2.91 -13.34
C GLY A 370 -21.40 -3.59 -13.51
N LEU A 371 -20.38 -3.11 -12.79
CA LEU A 371 -18.98 -3.61 -12.92
C LEU A 371 -18.81 -5.08 -12.48
N ASN A 372 -19.75 -5.61 -11.71
CA ASN A 372 -19.85 -7.02 -11.30
C ASN A 372 -20.61 -7.90 -12.28
N THR A 373 -20.96 -7.40 -13.47
CA THR A 373 -21.75 -8.18 -14.42
C THR A 373 -20.93 -9.29 -15.05
N ASN A 374 -21.45 -10.51 -14.98
CA ASN A 374 -20.86 -11.68 -15.63
C ASN A 374 -21.63 -11.99 -16.92
N PRO A 375 -21.01 -11.84 -18.11
CA PRO A 375 -21.70 -12.13 -19.37
C PRO A 375 -22.15 -13.59 -19.45
N MET A 376 -23.41 -13.81 -19.85
CA MET A 376 -24.01 -15.13 -19.96
C MET A 376 -24.59 -15.34 -21.36
N ALA A 377 -24.40 -16.54 -21.89
CA ALA A 377 -25.04 -17.05 -23.09
C ALA A 377 -25.95 -18.23 -22.73
N VAL A 378 -27.12 -18.30 -23.35
CA VAL A 378 -27.97 -19.51 -23.35
C VAL A 378 -27.96 -20.09 -24.75
N PHE A 379 -27.83 -21.41 -24.85
CA PHE A 379 -27.71 -22.20 -26.07
C PHE A 379 -29.01 -22.97 -26.35
N SER A 380 -29.22 -23.38 -27.60
CA SER A 380 -30.40 -24.16 -28.04
C SER A 380 -30.45 -25.58 -27.50
N GLU A 381 -29.34 -26.09 -26.95
CA GLU A 381 -29.17 -27.46 -26.48
C GLU A 381 -28.00 -27.56 -25.48
N PRO A 382 -27.87 -28.67 -24.71
CA PRO A 382 -26.82 -28.81 -23.70
C PRO A 382 -25.40 -28.83 -24.31
N MET A 383 -24.50 -28.04 -23.72
CA MET A 383 -23.10 -27.94 -24.15
C MET A 383 -22.20 -28.95 -23.43
N ASN A 384 -21.14 -29.42 -24.10
CA ASN A 384 -20.05 -30.13 -23.44
C ASN A 384 -19.24 -29.11 -22.64
N CYS A 385 -19.46 -29.04 -21.33
CA CYS A 385 -18.86 -28.00 -20.50
C CYS A 385 -17.33 -28.05 -20.45
N ALA A 386 -16.70 -29.19 -20.75
CA ALA A 386 -15.23 -29.25 -20.89
C ALA A 386 -14.72 -28.54 -22.15
N SER A 387 -15.57 -28.36 -23.16
CA SER A 387 -15.27 -27.57 -24.37
C SER A 387 -15.49 -26.08 -24.15
N ILE A 388 -16.23 -25.67 -23.12
CA ILE A 388 -16.56 -24.29 -22.79
C ILE A 388 -15.50 -23.75 -21.83
N THR A 389 -14.47 -23.15 -22.41
CA THR A 389 -13.29 -22.62 -21.72
C THR A 389 -13.13 -21.14 -22.03
N THR A 390 -12.19 -20.46 -21.38
CA THR A 390 -11.84 -19.07 -21.71
C THR A 390 -11.32 -18.88 -23.15
N ALA A 391 -10.97 -19.97 -23.85
CA ALA A 391 -10.61 -19.95 -25.27
C ALA A 391 -11.81 -20.06 -26.23
N SER A 392 -12.93 -20.65 -25.79
CA SER A 392 -14.13 -20.87 -26.61
C SER A 392 -15.31 -19.96 -26.26
N PHE A 393 -15.39 -19.48 -25.01
CA PHE A 393 -16.26 -18.38 -24.59
C PHE A 393 -15.38 -17.29 -23.98
N ARG A 394 -15.27 -16.15 -24.68
CA ARG A 394 -14.26 -15.13 -24.39
C ARG A 394 -14.86 -13.73 -24.37
N LEU A 395 -14.31 -12.89 -23.50
CA LEU A 395 -14.65 -11.49 -23.38
C LEU A 395 -13.44 -10.64 -23.76
N LYS A 396 -13.63 -9.62 -24.58
CA LYS A 396 -12.61 -8.61 -24.87
C LYS A 396 -13.17 -7.22 -24.68
N GLU A 397 -12.30 -6.29 -24.34
CA GLU A 397 -12.64 -4.88 -24.50
C GLU A 397 -12.75 -4.56 -25.99
N THR A 398 -13.88 -3.96 -26.40
CA THR A 398 -14.23 -3.81 -27.82
C THR A 398 -13.25 -2.91 -28.58
N VAL A 399 -12.75 -1.86 -27.92
CA VAL A 399 -11.89 -0.84 -28.55
C VAL A 399 -10.44 -1.31 -28.64
N SER A 400 -9.87 -1.84 -27.55
CA SER A 400 -8.49 -2.33 -27.55
C SER A 400 -8.33 -3.69 -28.22
N GLY A 401 -9.40 -4.48 -28.29
CA GLY A 401 -9.40 -5.84 -28.82
C GLY A 401 -8.75 -6.87 -27.90
N THR A 402 -8.32 -6.47 -26.70
CA THR A 402 -7.64 -7.32 -25.72
C THR A 402 -8.62 -8.24 -25.02
N TYR A 403 -8.36 -9.55 -25.02
CA TYR A 403 -9.16 -10.51 -24.25
C TYR A 403 -8.84 -10.40 -22.76
N LEU A 404 -9.88 -10.38 -21.94
CA LEU A 404 -9.74 -10.34 -20.50
C LEU A 404 -9.44 -11.75 -19.96
N ASN A 405 -8.71 -11.79 -18.86
CA ASN A 405 -8.57 -13.01 -18.06
C ASN A 405 -9.81 -13.19 -17.18
N GLY A 406 -10.22 -14.44 -17.00
CA GLY A 406 -11.40 -14.78 -16.22
C GLY A 406 -11.57 -16.29 -16.10
N SER A 407 -12.71 -16.69 -15.57
CA SER A 407 -13.14 -18.07 -15.52
C SER A 407 -14.46 -18.24 -16.28
N VAL A 408 -14.75 -19.44 -16.75
CA VAL A 408 -16.02 -19.76 -17.38
C VAL A 408 -16.67 -20.89 -16.61
N GLN A 409 -17.95 -20.73 -16.32
CA GLN A 409 -18.79 -21.77 -15.73
C GLN A 409 -19.86 -22.14 -16.75
N CYS A 410 -19.92 -23.41 -17.15
CA CYS A 410 -20.94 -23.95 -18.03
C CYS A 410 -21.86 -24.87 -17.24
N SER A 411 -23.17 -24.75 -17.47
CA SER A 411 -24.21 -25.58 -16.86
C SER A 411 -25.31 -25.88 -17.86
N GLY A 412 -25.32 -27.10 -18.41
CA GLY A 412 -26.34 -27.53 -19.35
C GLY A 412 -26.37 -26.65 -20.61
N THR A 413 -27.46 -25.91 -20.81
CA THR A 413 -27.66 -25.02 -21.96
C THR A 413 -27.13 -23.61 -21.72
N SER A 414 -26.48 -23.29 -20.60
CA SER A 414 -25.95 -21.94 -20.36
C SER A 414 -24.46 -21.94 -20.02
N ALA A 415 -23.81 -20.83 -20.32
CA ALA A 415 -22.47 -20.55 -19.88
C ALA A 415 -22.36 -19.10 -19.42
N THR A 416 -21.63 -18.90 -18.32
CA THR A 416 -21.35 -17.60 -17.72
C THR A 416 -19.85 -17.38 -17.69
N TRP A 417 -19.43 -16.21 -18.17
CA TRP A 417 -18.06 -15.75 -18.16
C TRP A 417 -17.87 -14.80 -16.97
N THR A 418 -16.94 -15.12 -16.08
CA THR A 418 -16.66 -14.35 -14.87
C THR A 418 -15.28 -13.71 -14.98
N PRO A 419 -15.18 -12.37 -15.06
CA PRO A 419 -13.90 -11.66 -15.09
C PRO A 419 -13.05 -11.98 -13.85
N ASP A 420 -11.72 -12.04 -13.99
CA ASP A 420 -10.82 -12.10 -12.84
C ASP A 420 -10.74 -10.70 -12.20
N PRO A 421 -11.28 -10.52 -10.99
CA PRO A 421 -11.41 -9.20 -10.37
C PRO A 421 -10.07 -8.62 -9.92
N MET A 422 -9.01 -9.43 -9.80
CA MET A 422 -7.70 -9.00 -9.32
C MET A 422 -6.76 -8.61 -10.46
N THR A 423 -6.92 -9.19 -11.64
CA THR A 423 -5.98 -8.99 -12.75
C THR A 423 -6.54 -8.11 -13.86
N ASN A 424 -7.85 -8.14 -14.16
CA ASN A 424 -8.49 -7.31 -15.17
C ASN A 424 -10.01 -7.13 -14.88
N PRO A 425 -10.41 -6.33 -13.87
CA PRO A 425 -11.83 -6.07 -13.60
C PRO A 425 -12.49 -5.36 -14.80
N LEU A 426 -13.81 -5.51 -14.93
CA LEU A 426 -14.56 -4.70 -15.90
C LEU A 426 -14.45 -3.23 -15.49
N ALA A 427 -13.90 -2.41 -16.37
CA ALA A 427 -13.75 -0.97 -16.19
C ALA A 427 -15.10 -0.28 -16.41
N ALA A 428 -15.31 0.86 -15.77
CA ALA A 428 -16.54 1.63 -15.88
C ALA A 428 -16.68 2.35 -17.21
N ASN A 429 -17.91 2.41 -17.73
CA ASN A 429 -18.25 3.07 -18.99
C ASN A 429 -17.50 2.50 -20.21
N THR A 430 -17.05 1.24 -20.12
CA THR A 430 -16.25 0.57 -21.13
C THR A 430 -17.11 -0.40 -21.92
N GLN A 431 -16.97 -0.38 -23.25
CA GLN A 431 -17.65 -1.33 -24.14
C GLN A 431 -16.85 -2.63 -24.26
N TYR A 432 -17.51 -3.75 -24.00
CA TYR A 432 -16.96 -5.09 -24.10
C TYR A 432 -17.67 -5.89 -25.20
N THR A 433 -16.92 -6.73 -25.91
CA THR A 433 -17.42 -7.68 -26.91
C THR A 433 -17.30 -9.08 -26.35
N VAL A 434 -18.42 -9.80 -26.33
CA VAL A 434 -18.49 -11.21 -26.01
C VAL A 434 -18.44 -12.04 -27.29
N GLU A 435 -17.62 -13.08 -27.31
CA GLU A 435 -17.50 -14.00 -28.45
C GLU A 435 -17.60 -15.48 -28.01
N VAL A 436 -18.44 -16.26 -28.70
CA VAL A 436 -18.47 -17.73 -28.59
C VAL A 436 -18.00 -18.34 -29.91
N THR A 437 -16.96 -19.18 -29.86
CA THR A 437 -16.30 -19.75 -31.04
C THR A 437 -16.82 -21.15 -31.38
N ALA A 438 -16.48 -21.66 -32.58
CA ALA A 438 -16.81 -23.03 -32.99
C ALA A 438 -16.13 -24.14 -32.15
N ALA A 439 -15.20 -23.78 -31.24
CA ALA A 439 -14.63 -24.73 -30.30
C ALA A 439 -15.60 -25.08 -29.15
N ALA A 440 -16.68 -24.32 -28.97
CA ALA A 440 -17.81 -24.68 -28.12
C ALA A 440 -18.66 -25.75 -28.83
N VAL A 441 -18.72 -26.95 -28.26
CA VAL A 441 -19.45 -28.09 -28.85
C VAL A 441 -20.56 -28.59 -27.92
N ASP A 442 -21.60 -29.20 -28.49
CA ASP A 442 -22.68 -29.82 -27.73
C ASP A 442 -22.20 -30.98 -26.84
N ALA A 443 -23.02 -31.40 -25.87
CA ALA A 443 -22.73 -32.52 -24.97
C ALA A 443 -22.93 -33.90 -25.62
N SER A 444 -23.04 -33.95 -26.95
CA SER A 444 -23.28 -35.19 -27.68
C SER A 444 -21.95 -35.94 -27.90
N ALA A 445 -22.02 -37.27 -28.09
CA ALA A 445 -20.85 -38.05 -28.52
C ALA A 445 -20.28 -37.60 -29.88
N SER A 446 -21.04 -36.82 -30.66
CA SER A 446 -20.63 -36.26 -31.95
C SER A 446 -19.89 -34.92 -31.82
N ASN A 447 -19.94 -34.24 -30.66
CA ASN A 447 -19.36 -32.92 -30.41
C ASN A 447 -19.68 -31.92 -31.54
N ASN A 448 -20.96 -31.69 -31.84
CA ASN A 448 -21.36 -30.77 -32.90
C ASN A 448 -20.94 -29.32 -32.53
N PRO A 449 -20.16 -28.61 -33.37
CA PRO A 449 -19.65 -27.28 -33.05
C PRO A 449 -20.71 -26.19 -33.24
N LEU A 450 -20.66 -25.14 -32.42
CA LEU A 450 -21.54 -23.97 -32.52
C LEU A 450 -21.52 -23.33 -33.93
N THR A 451 -22.69 -23.08 -34.54
CA THR A 451 -22.78 -22.40 -35.85
C THR A 451 -23.85 -21.30 -35.89
N PRO A 452 -23.61 -20.15 -36.57
CA PRO A 452 -22.36 -19.73 -37.23
C PRO A 452 -21.31 -19.23 -36.22
N ALA A 453 -20.03 -19.62 -36.39
CA ALA A 453 -18.97 -19.24 -35.46
C ALA A 453 -18.58 -17.75 -35.59
N VAL A 454 -18.59 -17.01 -34.48
CA VAL A 454 -18.10 -15.61 -34.38
C VAL A 454 -18.78 -14.66 -35.39
N VAL A 455 -20.07 -14.87 -35.63
CA VAL A 455 -20.96 -13.93 -36.34
C VAL A 455 -22.23 -13.81 -35.51
N ALA A 456 -22.96 -12.69 -35.61
CA ALA A 456 -24.27 -12.56 -34.96
C ALA A 456 -25.15 -13.78 -35.32
N PRO A 457 -25.70 -14.51 -34.34
CA PRO A 457 -25.94 -14.10 -32.95
C PRO A 457 -24.82 -14.44 -31.93
N ASN A 458 -23.75 -15.14 -32.27
CA ASN A 458 -22.73 -15.64 -31.32
C ASN A 458 -21.63 -14.60 -30.95
N LEU A 459 -21.87 -13.33 -31.33
CA LEU A 459 -21.07 -12.14 -31.04
C LEU A 459 -22.02 -11.02 -30.59
N TRP A 460 -21.73 -10.33 -29.49
CA TRP A 460 -22.45 -9.12 -29.08
C TRP A 460 -21.60 -8.20 -28.21
N THR A 461 -22.04 -6.94 -28.07
CA THR A 461 -21.39 -5.95 -27.21
C THR A 461 -22.27 -5.52 -26.04
N PHE A 462 -21.69 -4.96 -25.00
CA PHE A 462 -22.37 -4.19 -23.95
C PHE A 462 -21.41 -3.15 -23.35
N THR A 463 -21.91 -2.12 -22.68
CA THR A 463 -21.15 -1.05 -22.05
C THR A 463 -21.45 -0.99 -20.56
N THR A 464 -20.41 -1.05 -19.74
CA THR A 464 -20.54 -0.98 -18.27
C THR A 464 -20.92 0.41 -17.76
N GLY A 465 -21.39 0.52 -16.51
CA GLY A 465 -21.73 1.75 -15.80
C GLY A 465 -20.71 2.11 -14.72
N PRO A 466 -20.98 3.10 -13.85
CA PRO A 466 -20.00 3.69 -12.94
C PRO A 466 -19.74 2.94 -11.60
N GLY A 467 -20.37 1.79 -11.30
CA GLY A 467 -20.18 1.09 -10.01
C GLY A 467 -20.80 -0.32 -9.90
N LEU A 468 -20.68 -0.94 -8.71
CA LEU A 468 -21.27 -2.25 -8.33
C LEU A 468 -22.78 -2.13 -8.03
N ASP A 469 -23.56 -3.15 -8.38
CA ASP A 469 -24.99 -3.21 -8.05
C ASP A 469 -25.26 -3.98 -6.74
N THR A 470 -25.96 -3.36 -5.76
CA THR A 470 -26.16 -3.89 -4.38
C THR A 470 -27.61 -3.74 -3.87
N ILE A 471 -28.52 -3.31 -4.74
CA ILE A 471 -29.92 -3.10 -4.38
C ILE A 471 -30.64 -4.45 -4.54
N ARG A 472 -31.63 -4.74 -3.68
CA ARG A 472 -32.45 -5.97 -3.77
C ARG A 472 -33.72 -5.65 -4.54
N PRO A 473 -34.20 -6.55 -5.42
CA PRO A 473 -35.43 -6.33 -6.13
C PRO A 473 -36.59 -6.40 -5.13
N ASN A 474 -37.55 -5.49 -5.27
CA ASN A 474 -38.83 -5.58 -4.60
C ASN A 474 -39.96 -5.37 -5.60
N VAL A 475 -41.17 -5.84 -5.28
CA VAL A 475 -42.36 -5.59 -6.09
C VAL A 475 -42.85 -4.18 -5.77
N VAL A 476 -42.75 -3.29 -6.74
CA VAL A 476 -43.07 -1.87 -6.61
C VAL A 476 -44.56 -1.64 -6.85
N VAL A 477 -45.13 -2.30 -7.86
CA VAL A 477 -46.57 -2.26 -8.14
C VAL A 477 -47.03 -3.52 -8.87
N VAL A 478 -48.25 -3.95 -8.56
CA VAL A 478 -49.00 -4.95 -9.34
C VAL A 478 -50.30 -4.34 -9.83
N THR A 479 -50.68 -4.66 -11.06
CA THR A 479 -52.00 -4.34 -11.62
C THR A 479 -52.60 -5.62 -12.19
N PRO A 480 -53.86 -5.99 -11.87
CA PRO A 480 -54.78 -5.32 -10.96
C PRO A 480 -54.26 -5.28 -9.51
N GLU A 481 -54.63 -4.23 -8.77
CA GLU A 481 -54.25 -4.08 -7.36
C GLU A 481 -54.88 -5.19 -6.49
N ASN A 482 -54.30 -5.45 -5.31
CA ASN A 482 -54.78 -6.52 -4.44
C ASN A 482 -56.25 -6.32 -4.02
N GLY A 483 -57.09 -7.30 -4.32
CA GLY A 483 -58.54 -7.29 -4.09
C GLY A 483 -59.35 -6.61 -5.19
N ALA A 484 -58.75 -6.24 -6.33
CA ALA A 484 -59.45 -5.57 -7.42
C ALA A 484 -60.67 -6.38 -7.90
N LEU A 485 -61.82 -5.72 -8.02
CA LEU A 485 -63.07 -6.32 -8.51
C LEU A 485 -63.34 -5.86 -9.95
N GLY A 486 -63.99 -6.70 -10.75
CA GLY A 486 -64.41 -6.31 -12.10
C GLY A 486 -63.30 -6.41 -13.16
N VAL A 487 -62.21 -7.13 -12.87
CA VAL A 487 -61.07 -7.31 -13.78
C VAL A 487 -61.49 -8.06 -15.03
N SER A 488 -61.10 -7.62 -16.22
CA SER A 488 -61.54 -8.28 -17.46
C SER A 488 -61.14 -9.76 -17.50
N ILE A 489 -61.99 -10.60 -18.09
CA ILE A 489 -61.76 -12.07 -18.16
C ILE A 489 -60.54 -12.47 -19.00
N ASN A 490 -60.07 -11.56 -19.85
CA ASN A 490 -58.84 -11.67 -20.64
C ASN A 490 -57.72 -10.74 -20.11
N GLY A 491 -57.96 -10.13 -18.94
CA GLY A 491 -57.01 -9.28 -18.26
C GLY A 491 -55.89 -10.11 -17.66
N GLY A 492 -54.66 -9.76 -18.03
CA GLY A 492 -53.47 -10.24 -17.36
C GLY A 492 -53.18 -9.43 -16.10
N ALA A 493 -52.00 -9.67 -15.51
CA ALA A 493 -51.43 -8.75 -14.54
C ALA A 493 -50.06 -8.26 -15.01
N ASN A 494 -49.77 -6.99 -14.70
CA ASN A 494 -48.44 -6.41 -14.85
C ASN A 494 -47.81 -6.25 -13.47
N ILE A 495 -46.51 -6.50 -13.40
CA ILE A 495 -45.68 -6.51 -12.20
C ILE A 495 -44.46 -5.66 -12.53
N ALA A 496 -44.22 -4.61 -11.76
CA ALA A 496 -42.98 -3.84 -11.86
C ALA A 496 -42.12 -4.09 -10.62
N PHE A 497 -40.84 -4.33 -10.87
CA PHE A 497 -39.82 -4.52 -9.85
C PHE A 497 -38.95 -3.26 -9.74
N SER A 498 -38.29 -3.07 -8.60
CA SER A 498 -37.41 -1.91 -8.36
C SER A 498 -36.19 -1.84 -9.29
N GLU A 499 -35.86 -2.95 -9.95
CA GLU A 499 -34.68 -3.11 -10.80
C GLU A 499 -34.83 -4.31 -11.74
N ALA A 500 -33.87 -4.50 -12.65
CA ALA A 500 -33.92 -5.55 -13.65
C ALA A 500 -33.88 -6.94 -13.00
N ILE A 501 -34.88 -7.75 -13.27
CA ILE A 501 -35.04 -9.09 -12.71
C ILE A 501 -34.42 -10.13 -13.64
N ASP A 502 -33.89 -11.19 -13.05
CA ASP A 502 -33.45 -12.35 -13.82
C ASP A 502 -34.69 -13.05 -14.43
N CYS A 503 -34.94 -12.76 -15.70
CA CYS A 503 -36.05 -13.35 -16.45
C CYS A 503 -35.93 -14.88 -16.61
N GLY A 504 -34.76 -15.47 -16.35
CA GLY A 504 -34.58 -16.92 -16.26
C GLY A 504 -35.03 -17.49 -14.91
N ASN A 505 -34.96 -16.69 -13.85
CA ASN A 505 -35.42 -17.05 -12.52
C ASN A 505 -36.93 -16.78 -12.32
N ILE A 506 -37.57 -15.89 -13.09
CA ILE A 506 -38.98 -15.56 -12.88
C ILE A 506 -39.99 -16.58 -13.44
N GLY A 507 -39.61 -17.34 -14.47
CA GLY A 507 -40.47 -18.30 -15.16
C GLY A 507 -40.80 -19.53 -14.30
N GLY A 508 -41.90 -19.47 -13.55
CA GLY A 508 -42.32 -20.48 -12.57
C GLY A 508 -42.30 -20.01 -11.11
N ASN A 509 -41.79 -18.81 -10.88
CA ASN A 509 -41.85 -18.12 -9.60
C ASN A 509 -43.01 -17.11 -9.51
N ILE A 510 -43.75 -16.92 -10.61
CA ILE A 510 -45.11 -16.35 -10.61
C ILE A 510 -46.11 -17.50 -10.80
N VAL A 511 -47.09 -17.61 -9.90
CA VAL A 511 -48.19 -18.58 -9.99
C VAL A 511 -49.55 -17.87 -9.86
N LEU A 512 -50.55 -18.36 -10.60
CA LEU A 512 -51.94 -17.91 -10.55
C LEU A 512 -52.86 -19.08 -10.22
N ASP A 513 -53.81 -18.87 -9.32
CA ASP A 513 -54.75 -19.89 -8.84
C ASP A 513 -56.12 -19.28 -8.55
N ASP A 514 -57.20 -20.05 -8.55
CA ASP A 514 -58.52 -19.61 -8.05
C ASP A 514 -58.70 -19.86 -6.55
N GLU A 515 -57.75 -20.55 -5.91
CA GLU A 515 -57.72 -20.80 -4.46
C GLU A 515 -56.52 -20.13 -3.76
N PRO A 516 -56.72 -19.49 -2.58
CA PRO A 516 -55.66 -18.75 -1.88
C PRO A 516 -54.54 -19.64 -1.31
N THR A 517 -54.75 -20.96 -1.29
CA THR A 517 -53.76 -21.94 -0.83
C THR A 517 -52.75 -22.34 -1.90
N PHE A 518 -52.97 -21.94 -3.17
CA PHE A 518 -52.12 -22.29 -4.32
C PHE A 518 -51.87 -23.81 -4.48
N ALA A 519 -52.92 -24.62 -4.31
CA ALA A 519 -52.83 -26.08 -4.37
C ALA A 519 -52.91 -26.55 -5.84
N LEU A 520 -51.96 -27.36 -6.29
CA LEU A 520 -51.89 -27.81 -7.69
C LEU A 520 -53.15 -28.56 -8.17
N PRO A 521 -53.58 -28.40 -9.43
CA PRO A 521 -52.90 -27.66 -10.51
C PRO A 521 -53.24 -26.17 -10.56
N ASN A 522 -52.21 -25.31 -10.60
CA ASN A 522 -52.35 -23.88 -10.81
C ASN A 522 -52.81 -23.56 -12.25
N ILE A 523 -53.37 -22.37 -12.46
CA ILE A 523 -53.87 -21.91 -13.75
C ILE A 523 -52.70 -21.59 -14.68
N ALA A 524 -52.78 -22.08 -15.91
CA ALA A 524 -51.77 -21.82 -16.92
C ALA A 524 -51.77 -20.34 -17.33
N ILE A 525 -50.62 -19.69 -17.17
CA ILE A 525 -50.37 -18.30 -17.52
C ILE A 525 -49.16 -18.20 -18.44
N ASN A 526 -49.24 -17.31 -19.42
CA ASN A 526 -48.11 -16.92 -20.25
C ASN A 526 -47.42 -15.76 -19.59
N ILE A 527 -46.23 -15.99 -19.04
CA ILE A 527 -45.41 -14.98 -18.41
C ILE A 527 -44.47 -14.39 -19.46
N ASN A 528 -44.46 -13.07 -19.56
CA ASN A 528 -43.49 -12.32 -20.33
C ASN A 528 -42.67 -11.46 -19.37
N CYS A 529 -41.35 -11.56 -19.45
CA CYS A 529 -40.43 -10.77 -18.63
C CYS A 529 -39.57 -9.91 -19.53
N ASN A 530 -39.42 -8.64 -19.19
CA ASN A 530 -38.61 -7.69 -19.93
C ASN A 530 -37.96 -6.69 -18.96
N GLY A 531 -36.67 -6.90 -18.69
CA GLY A 531 -35.89 -6.04 -17.79
C GLY A 531 -36.44 -6.06 -16.37
N ASN A 532 -36.93 -4.92 -15.88
CA ASN A 532 -37.48 -4.76 -14.53
C ASN A 532 -39.01 -4.94 -14.46
N THR A 533 -39.63 -5.47 -15.52
CA THR A 533 -41.07 -5.70 -15.57
C THR A 533 -41.39 -7.14 -15.94
N ALA A 534 -42.44 -7.68 -15.37
CA ALA A 534 -43.04 -8.92 -15.79
C ALA A 534 -44.54 -8.71 -15.99
N SER A 535 -45.09 -9.39 -16.98
CA SER A 535 -46.53 -9.51 -17.14
C SER A 535 -46.90 -10.96 -17.24
N PHE A 536 -48.11 -11.30 -16.84
CA PHE A 536 -48.68 -12.58 -17.19
C PHE A 536 -50.06 -12.41 -17.77
N THR A 537 -50.39 -13.24 -18.75
CA THR A 537 -51.73 -13.34 -19.32
C THR A 537 -52.25 -14.76 -19.15
N PRO A 538 -53.49 -14.95 -18.69
CA PRO A 538 -54.12 -16.26 -18.67
C PRO A 538 -54.06 -16.90 -20.06
N ALA A 539 -53.60 -18.15 -20.15
CA ALA A 539 -53.49 -18.86 -21.43
C ALA A 539 -54.88 -19.14 -22.08
N ALA A 540 -55.94 -19.06 -21.30
CA ALA A 540 -57.34 -19.06 -21.72
C ALA A 540 -58.13 -18.01 -20.93
N ALA A 541 -59.26 -17.55 -21.46
CA ALA A 541 -60.13 -16.60 -20.75
C ALA A 541 -60.57 -17.15 -19.39
N LEU A 542 -60.40 -16.35 -18.35
CA LEU A 542 -60.78 -16.70 -16.97
C LEU A 542 -62.30 -16.75 -16.82
N ALA A 543 -62.77 -17.58 -15.88
CA ALA A 543 -64.20 -17.65 -15.57
C ALA A 543 -64.73 -16.33 -15.01
N PHE A 544 -65.97 -15.96 -15.35
CA PHE A 544 -66.62 -14.72 -14.90
C PHE A 544 -66.84 -14.69 -13.39
N ASN A 545 -66.78 -13.51 -12.78
CA ASN A 545 -67.12 -13.28 -11.37
C ASN A 545 -66.43 -14.25 -10.39
N THR A 546 -65.19 -14.62 -10.71
CA THR A 546 -64.40 -15.63 -9.99
C THR A 546 -63.16 -14.98 -9.37
N PRO A 547 -62.87 -15.19 -8.07
CA PRO A 547 -61.66 -14.68 -7.44
C PRO A 547 -60.44 -15.52 -7.87
N TYR A 548 -59.32 -14.84 -8.09
CA TYR A 548 -58.02 -15.43 -8.39
C TYR A 548 -56.94 -14.82 -7.51
N TYR A 549 -55.93 -15.61 -7.19
CA TYR A 549 -54.81 -15.29 -6.33
C TYR A 549 -53.51 -15.48 -7.12
N ALA A 550 -52.66 -14.46 -7.11
CA ALA A 550 -51.35 -14.48 -7.74
C ALA A 550 -50.24 -14.37 -6.69
N LYS A 551 -49.13 -15.08 -6.89
CA LYS A 551 -47.97 -15.09 -5.98
C LYS A 551 -46.68 -14.98 -6.75
N ILE A 552 -45.82 -14.05 -6.32
CA ILE A 552 -44.41 -13.95 -6.70
C ILE A 552 -43.58 -14.50 -5.53
N LYS A 553 -42.73 -15.48 -5.77
CA LYS A 553 -41.87 -16.06 -4.72
C LYS A 553 -40.69 -15.15 -4.40
N SER A 554 -40.28 -15.11 -3.13
CA SER A 554 -39.08 -14.43 -2.61
C SER A 554 -37.78 -14.85 -3.30
N THR A 555 -37.79 -16.01 -3.94
CA THR A 555 -36.66 -16.56 -4.69
C THR A 555 -36.43 -15.86 -6.03
N VAL A 556 -37.29 -14.92 -6.44
CA VAL A 556 -37.02 -14.04 -7.58
C VAL A 556 -35.82 -13.15 -7.26
N THR A 557 -34.82 -13.19 -8.14
CA THR A 557 -33.58 -12.42 -8.03
C THR A 557 -33.47 -11.35 -9.11
N ASP A 558 -32.70 -10.30 -8.84
CA ASP A 558 -32.26 -9.36 -9.85
C ASP A 558 -31.18 -9.99 -10.75
N THR A 559 -30.75 -9.26 -11.78
CA THR A 559 -29.66 -9.68 -12.67
C THR A 559 -28.28 -9.73 -12.00
N ALA A 560 -28.15 -9.21 -10.78
CA ALA A 560 -26.97 -9.26 -9.92
C ALA A 560 -27.10 -10.31 -8.78
N THR A 561 -28.12 -11.17 -8.83
CA THR A 561 -28.47 -12.26 -7.92
C THR A 561 -28.94 -11.88 -6.50
N ASN A 562 -29.26 -10.60 -6.24
CA ASN A 562 -29.89 -10.27 -4.97
C ASN A 562 -31.36 -10.71 -5.00
N SER A 563 -31.82 -11.43 -3.97
CA SER A 563 -33.19 -11.95 -3.90
C SER A 563 -34.16 -10.98 -3.26
N MET A 564 -35.45 -11.10 -3.63
CA MET A 564 -36.53 -10.43 -2.91
C MET A 564 -36.53 -10.81 -1.42
N ASN A 565 -36.99 -9.88 -0.58
CA ASN A 565 -37.03 -10.09 0.88
C ASN A 565 -38.11 -11.08 1.36
N ALA A 566 -39.22 -11.23 0.63
CA ALA A 566 -40.35 -12.10 0.98
C ALA A 566 -41.24 -12.40 -0.24
N ASP A 567 -42.03 -13.48 -0.15
CA ASP A 567 -43.07 -13.77 -1.14
C ASP A 567 -44.08 -12.61 -1.18
N TYR A 568 -44.54 -12.27 -2.39
CA TYR A 568 -45.53 -11.23 -2.61
C TYR A 568 -46.81 -11.85 -3.19
N VAL A 569 -47.91 -11.82 -2.42
CA VAL A 569 -49.20 -12.43 -2.77
C VAL A 569 -50.26 -11.36 -2.90
N TRP A 570 -51.08 -11.43 -3.94
CA TRP A 570 -52.26 -10.60 -4.10
C TRP A 570 -53.41 -11.37 -4.77
N SER A 571 -54.59 -10.77 -4.80
CA SER A 571 -55.80 -11.34 -5.38
C SER A 571 -56.53 -10.36 -6.28
N PHE A 572 -57.41 -10.84 -7.15
CA PHE A 572 -58.37 -10.03 -7.91
C PHE A 572 -59.58 -10.89 -8.32
N THR A 573 -60.72 -10.26 -8.62
CA THR A 573 -61.96 -10.95 -9.05
C THR A 573 -62.35 -10.48 -10.44
N THR A 574 -62.58 -11.43 -11.35
CA THR A 574 -62.97 -11.13 -12.72
C THR A 574 -64.38 -10.51 -12.81
N GLY A 575 -64.57 -9.57 -13.73
CA GLY A 575 -65.83 -8.90 -14.01
C GLY A 575 -66.74 -9.67 -14.95
N VAL A 576 -67.89 -9.08 -15.24
CA VAL A 576 -68.94 -9.69 -16.08
C VAL A 576 -68.83 -9.29 -17.58
N VAL A 577 -67.86 -8.44 -17.95
CA VAL A 577 -67.60 -7.94 -19.33
C VAL A 577 -66.12 -7.51 -19.51
N ALA A 578 -65.68 -7.32 -20.77
CA ALA A 578 -64.34 -6.81 -21.14
C ALA A 578 -64.20 -5.27 -20.96
N ASP A 579 -62.96 -4.77 -20.85
CA ASP A 579 -62.59 -3.38 -20.49
C ASP A 579 -62.96 -2.31 -21.54
N SER A 580 -63.31 -1.08 -21.09
CA SER A 580 -63.78 0.05 -21.90
C SER A 580 -63.31 1.46 -21.46
N MET A 581 -62.38 1.62 -20.50
CA MET A 581 -61.92 2.93 -19.99
C MET A 581 -60.60 3.39 -20.62
N ALA A 582 -60.42 4.71 -20.82
CA ALA A 582 -59.28 5.28 -21.56
C ALA A 582 -58.16 5.88 -20.67
N PRO A 583 -56.89 5.89 -21.14
CA PRO A 583 -55.73 6.29 -20.33
C PRO A 583 -55.74 7.76 -19.92
N GLN A 584 -55.12 8.06 -18.78
CA GLN A 584 -54.98 9.38 -18.14
C GLN A 584 -53.55 9.60 -17.64
N ILE A 585 -53.03 10.83 -17.61
CA ILE A 585 -51.67 11.11 -17.11
C ILE A 585 -51.63 10.97 -15.57
N SER A 586 -50.71 10.16 -15.07
CA SER A 586 -50.46 9.94 -13.64
C SER A 586 -49.26 10.73 -13.11
N LEU A 587 -48.26 11.00 -13.95
CA LEU A 587 -47.05 11.75 -13.57
C LEU A 587 -46.42 12.45 -14.78
N SER A 588 -45.80 13.61 -14.55
CA SER A 588 -44.96 14.29 -15.54
C SER A 588 -43.66 14.82 -14.94
N ALA A 589 -42.57 14.71 -15.71
CA ALA A 589 -41.24 15.22 -15.38
C ALA A 589 -40.65 15.89 -16.63
N PRO A 590 -40.28 17.18 -16.60
CA PRO A 590 -40.42 18.09 -15.49
C PRO A 590 -41.89 18.28 -15.07
N ALA A 591 -42.12 18.39 -13.76
CA ALA A 591 -43.45 18.57 -13.21
C ALA A 591 -44.02 19.93 -13.64
N SER A 592 -45.36 20.03 -13.67
CA SER A 592 -46.04 21.27 -14.03
C SER A 592 -45.57 22.45 -13.18
N GLY A 593 -44.97 23.46 -13.83
CA GLY A 593 -44.45 24.67 -13.21
C GLY A 593 -43.01 24.59 -12.67
N ALA A 594 -42.26 23.51 -12.91
CA ALA A 594 -40.88 23.38 -12.42
C ALA A 594 -39.92 24.41 -13.07
N THR A 595 -38.95 24.94 -12.30
CA THR A 595 -37.95 25.93 -12.77
C THR A 595 -36.51 25.42 -12.57
N GLY A 596 -35.53 26.01 -13.26
CA GLY A 596 -34.12 25.62 -13.14
C GLY A 596 -33.74 24.34 -13.87
N ILE A 597 -34.57 23.89 -14.81
CA ILE A 597 -34.37 22.65 -15.55
C ILE A 597 -33.16 22.74 -16.50
N PRO A 598 -32.27 21.74 -16.57
CA PRO A 598 -31.15 21.74 -17.52
C PRO A 598 -31.64 21.92 -18.97
N THR A 599 -30.86 22.60 -19.81
CA THR A 599 -31.22 22.86 -21.21
C THR A 599 -31.32 21.58 -22.04
N ASN A 600 -30.66 20.50 -21.63
CA ASN A 600 -30.75 19.17 -22.26
C ASN A 600 -31.77 18.22 -21.58
N ALA A 601 -32.68 18.72 -20.74
CA ALA A 601 -33.60 17.85 -20.01
C ALA A 601 -34.61 17.14 -20.93
N ALA A 602 -34.75 15.83 -20.75
CA ALA A 602 -35.81 15.03 -21.37
C ALA A 602 -37.15 15.23 -20.64
N VAL A 603 -38.25 15.06 -21.37
CA VAL A 603 -39.62 15.18 -20.89
C VAL A 603 -40.25 13.79 -20.80
N THR A 604 -40.54 13.33 -19.59
CA THR A 604 -41.18 12.04 -19.30
C THR A 604 -42.63 12.23 -18.83
N VAL A 605 -43.52 11.38 -19.31
CA VAL A 605 -44.93 11.28 -18.91
C VAL A 605 -45.27 9.85 -18.56
N ALA A 606 -46.03 9.65 -17.48
CA ALA A 606 -46.60 8.37 -17.09
C ALA A 606 -48.13 8.46 -17.10
N PHE A 607 -48.78 7.32 -17.36
CA PHE A 607 -50.23 7.15 -17.45
C PHE A 607 -50.72 6.20 -16.33
N ASN A 608 -52.00 6.28 -15.99
CA ASN A 608 -52.65 5.45 -14.97
C ASN A 608 -52.90 3.99 -15.43
N GLU A 609 -52.66 3.69 -16.70
CA GLU A 609 -52.79 2.35 -17.29
C GLU A 609 -51.83 2.20 -18.48
N SER A 610 -51.60 0.95 -18.92
CA SER A 610 -50.66 0.65 -20.00
C SER A 610 -51.17 1.15 -21.35
N ILE A 611 -50.29 1.82 -22.12
CA ILE A 611 -50.64 2.47 -23.38
C ILE A 611 -50.09 1.73 -24.60
N ASN A 612 -50.80 1.81 -25.71
CA ASN A 612 -50.33 1.40 -27.01
C ASN A 612 -49.41 2.47 -27.60
N CYS A 613 -48.11 2.26 -27.48
CA CYS A 613 -47.06 3.16 -27.95
C CYS A 613 -47.15 3.54 -29.45
N ALA A 614 -47.75 2.70 -30.30
CA ALA A 614 -47.93 3.02 -31.72
C ALA A 614 -48.92 4.18 -31.96
N THR A 615 -49.71 4.54 -30.95
CA THR A 615 -50.71 5.61 -31.02
C THR A 615 -50.30 6.88 -30.27
N LEU A 616 -49.09 6.91 -29.70
CA LEU A 616 -48.58 8.03 -28.92
C LEU A 616 -48.10 9.17 -29.82
N ASN A 617 -48.59 10.38 -29.53
CA ASN A 617 -48.08 11.62 -30.10
C ASN A 617 -47.83 12.63 -28.97
N LEU A 618 -46.57 12.71 -28.54
CA LEU A 618 -46.07 13.58 -27.48
C LEU A 618 -45.20 14.67 -28.10
N THR A 619 -45.47 15.93 -27.77
CA THR A 619 -44.75 17.09 -28.33
C THR A 619 -44.36 18.09 -27.25
N VAL A 620 -43.25 18.82 -27.46
CA VAL A 620 -42.80 19.92 -26.58
C VAL A 620 -42.74 21.21 -27.42
N ASN A 621 -43.60 22.17 -27.07
CA ASN A 621 -43.71 23.53 -27.63
C ASN A 621 -43.56 23.60 -29.17
N ASN A 622 -44.51 23.03 -29.90
CA ASN A 622 -44.75 23.22 -31.34
C ASN A 622 -43.49 23.40 -32.25
N GLY A 623 -42.41 22.64 -32.03
CA GLY A 623 -41.21 22.70 -32.88
C GLY A 623 -39.85 22.35 -32.28
N ILE A 624 -39.75 21.85 -31.03
CA ILE A 624 -38.49 21.23 -30.57
C ILE A 624 -38.41 19.83 -31.19
N ASN A 625 -37.35 19.58 -31.98
CA ASN A 625 -37.07 18.25 -32.52
C ASN A 625 -36.53 17.35 -31.40
N GLY A 626 -37.02 16.11 -31.33
CA GLY A 626 -36.63 15.15 -30.31
C GLY A 626 -37.11 13.74 -30.63
N THR A 627 -36.41 12.75 -30.08
CA THR A 627 -36.78 11.34 -30.12
C THR A 627 -37.74 11.01 -28.99
N THR A 628 -38.86 10.34 -29.32
CA THR A 628 -39.80 9.83 -28.31
C THR A 628 -39.65 8.33 -28.15
N THR A 629 -39.42 7.87 -26.93
CA THR A 629 -39.45 6.46 -26.54
C THR A 629 -40.69 6.19 -25.69
N CYS A 630 -41.29 5.00 -25.82
CA CYS A 630 -42.50 4.63 -25.09
C CYS A 630 -42.43 3.16 -24.66
N SER A 631 -42.81 2.88 -23.42
CA SER A 631 -42.88 1.53 -22.86
C SER A 631 -43.90 1.46 -21.72
N GLY A 632 -44.75 0.42 -21.73
CA GLY A 632 -45.75 0.19 -20.70
C GLY A 632 -46.75 1.35 -20.58
N SER A 633 -46.83 1.97 -19.39
CA SER A 633 -47.67 3.15 -19.12
C SER A 633 -46.87 4.46 -19.15
N SER A 634 -45.71 4.53 -19.83
CA SER A 634 -44.87 5.73 -19.82
C SER A 634 -44.23 6.05 -21.17
N ALA A 635 -43.87 7.33 -21.36
CA ALA A 635 -43.16 7.80 -22.53
C ALA A 635 -42.20 8.94 -22.20
N THR A 636 -41.08 9.00 -22.91
CA THR A 636 -40.03 10.02 -22.74
C THR A 636 -39.65 10.62 -24.09
N PHE A 637 -39.76 11.95 -24.18
CA PHE A 637 -39.29 12.78 -25.29
C PHE A 637 -37.91 13.38 -24.94
N THR A 638 -36.93 13.18 -25.81
CA THR A 638 -35.55 13.67 -25.65
C THR A 638 -35.20 14.61 -26.80
N PRO A 639 -34.84 15.90 -26.56
CA PRO A 639 -34.45 16.82 -27.62
C PRO A 639 -33.24 16.33 -28.45
N ASP A 640 -33.23 16.55 -29.77
CA ASP A 640 -32.33 15.88 -30.72
C ASP A 640 -30.87 16.40 -30.78
N ASP A 641 -30.48 17.52 -30.15
CA ASP A 641 -29.05 17.93 -30.01
C ASP A 641 -28.84 19.19 -29.12
N PRO A 642 -27.67 19.41 -28.47
CA PRO A 642 -27.42 20.54 -27.56
C PRO A 642 -27.40 21.93 -28.24
N PRO A 643 -28.03 22.95 -27.64
CA PRO A 643 -28.53 22.95 -26.27
C PRO A 643 -29.95 22.39 -26.11
N GLY A 644 -30.63 21.98 -27.18
CA GLY A 644 -31.99 21.41 -27.15
C GLY A 644 -33.06 22.42 -26.73
N LEU A 645 -33.07 22.77 -25.44
CA LEU A 645 -33.92 23.79 -24.83
C LEU A 645 -33.07 25.05 -24.56
N SER A 646 -33.58 26.22 -24.90
CA SER A 646 -32.96 27.53 -24.59
C SER A 646 -32.93 27.77 -23.09
N ALA A 647 -31.87 28.43 -22.59
CA ALA A 647 -31.75 28.82 -21.18
C ALA A 647 -32.86 29.80 -20.74
N SER A 648 -33.22 29.78 -19.46
CA SER A 648 -34.25 30.66 -18.86
C SER A 648 -35.59 30.71 -19.63
N THR A 649 -35.97 29.63 -20.33
CA THR A 649 -37.13 29.59 -21.25
C THR A 649 -38.19 28.62 -20.75
N THR A 650 -39.48 29.00 -20.87
CA THR A 650 -40.62 28.16 -20.47
C THR A 650 -41.16 27.34 -21.65
N TYR A 651 -41.28 26.02 -21.45
CA TYR A 651 -41.74 25.03 -22.43
C TYR A 651 -43.08 24.42 -22.02
N THR A 652 -43.96 24.18 -23.01
CA THR A 652 -45.25 23.48 -22.83
C THR A 652 -45.19 22.09 -23.46
N VAL A 653 -45.54 21.06 -22.72
CA VAL A 653 -45.63 19.66 -23.19
C VAL A 653 -47.08 19.33 -23.52
N THR A 654 -47.33 18.64 -24.64
CA THR A 654 -48.68 18.23 -25.09
C THR A 654 -48.70 16.76 -25.51
N VAL A 655 -49.62 15.98 -24.94
CA VAL A 655 -50.04 14.66 -25.44
C VAL A 655 -51.29 14.88 -26.29
N ALA A 656 -51.23 14.59 -27.59
CA ALA A 656 -52.35 14.79 -28.51
C ALA A 656 -53.45 13.73 -28.32
N ALA A 657 -54.70 14.08 -28.64
CA ALA A 657 -55.81 13.12 -28.66
C ALA A 657 -55.53 11.95 -29.62
N GLY A 658 -55.91 10.74 -29.20
CA GLY A 658 -55.76 9.53 -30.03
C GLY A 658 -54.90 8.42 -29.43
N LEU A 659 -54.17 8.69 -28.34
CA LEU A 659 -53.44 7.67 -27.58
C LEU A 659 -54.40 6.60 -27.05
N LYS A 660 -54.09 5.32 -27.26
CA LYS A 660 -54.91 4.19 -26.81
C LYS A 660 -54.27 3.39 -25.68
N ASP A 661 -55.06 2.70 -24.87
CA ASP A 661 -54.57 1.62 -23.99
C ASP A 661 -54.43 0.27 -24.75
N ILE A 662 -54.00 -0.78 -24.05
CA ILE A 662 -53.84 -2.14 -24.58
C ILE A 662 -55.20 -2.84 -24.86
N ALA A 663 -56.27 -2.42 -24.18
CA ALA A 663 -57.64 -2.88 -24.44
C ALA A 663 -58.31 -2.14 -25.64
N GLY A 664 -57.73 -1.03 -26.10
CA GLY A 664 -58.10 -0.27 -27.28
C GLY A 664 -58.86 1.04 -27.05
N ASN A 665 -59.00 1.54 -25.81
CA ASN A 665 -59.78 2.76 -25.51
C ASN A 665 -58.93 4.03 -25.68
N VAL A 666 -59.55 5.18 -26.01
CA VAL A 666 -58.85 6.38 -26.55
C VAL A 666 -58.83 7.56 -25.59
N MET A 667 -57.65 8.15 -25.34
CA MET A 667 -57.40 9.32 -24.49
C MET A 667 -57.60 10.67 -25.20
N ALA A 668 -58.08 11.67 -24.45
CA ALA A 668 -58.23 13.07 -24.87
C ALA A 668 -56.93 13.89 -24.68
N THR A 669 -56.78 14.97 -25.45
CA THR A 669 -55.58 15.85 -25.41
C THR A 669 -55.31 16.43 -24.02
N THR A 670 -54.05 16.42 -23.57
CA THR A 670 -53.61 16.96 -22.27
C THR A 670 -52.26 17.70 -22.36
N SER A 671 -52.05 18.79 -21.60
CA SER A 671 -50.80 19.59 -21.62
C SER A 671 -50.40 20.23 -20.28
N TRP A 672 -49.09 20.52 -20.08
CA TRP A 672 -48.50 21.23 -18.91
C TRP A 672 -47.20 21.97 -19.27
N ASN A 673 -46.56 22.72 -18.35
CA ASN A 673 -45.34 23.51 -18.63
C ASN A 673 -44.17 23.40 -17.61
N PHE A 674 -42.96 23.85 -17.96
CA PHE A 674 -41.75 23.99 -17.10
C PHE A 674 -40.74 25.03 -17.64
N THR A 675 -39.73 25.45 -16.86
CA THR A 675 -38.73 26.50 -17.21
C THR A 675 -37.26 26.08 -16.98
N THR A 676 -36.35 26.38 -17.92
CA THR A 676 -34.91 26.03 -17.86
C THR A 676 -34.01 26.99 -17.05
N GLY A 677 -32.81 26.57 -16.63
CA GLY A 677 -31.81 27.35 -15.85
C GLY A 677 -30.78 28.18 -16.67
N VAL A 678 -29.74 28.73 -16.00
CA VAL A 678 -28.62 29.52 -16.61
C VAL A 678 -27.41 28.64 -17.03
N ALA A 679 -26.64 29.06 -18.05
CA ALA A 679 -25.83 28.26 -19.01
C ALA A 679 -24.71 27.28 -18.52
N ALA A 680 -24.26 26.41 -19.45
CA ALA A 680 -23.25 25.35 -19.28
C ALA A 680 -21.80 25.83 -19.02
N ASP A 681 -21.00 24.96 -18.40
CA ASP A 681 -19.57 25.16 -18.12
C ASP A 681 -18.70 25.00 -19.37
N ASN A 682 -17.69 25.86 -19.56
CA ASN A 682 -16.80 25.82 -20.74
C ASN A 682 -15.32 26.08 -20.38
N THR A 683 -14.94 26.10 -19.10
CA THR A 683 -13.55 26.33 -18.67
C THR A 683 -12.88 25.00 -18.37
N PRO A 684 -11.80 24.61 -19.08
CA PRO A 684 -11.05 23.40 -18.74
C PRO A 684 -10.34 23.50 -17.39
N PRO A 685 -10.09 22.37 -16.70
CA PRO A 685 -9.33 22.35 -15.45
C PRO A 685 -7.86 22.69 -15.67
N THR A 686 -7.13 22.90 -14.58
CA THR A 686 -5.67 22.96 -14.54
C THR A 686 -5.12 21.75 -13.79
N VAL A 687 -3.91 21.31 -14.15
CA VAL A 687 -3.19 20.23 -13.46
C VAL A 687 -1.69 20.48 -13.49
N THR A 688 -0.99 20.21 -12.40
CA THR A 688 0.46 20.44 -12.26
C THR A 688 1.12 19.34 -11.45
N ILE A 689 2.28 18.86 -11.90
CA ILE A 689 3.22 18.06 -11.10
C ILE A 689 4.02 19.02 -10.22
N GLN A 690 4.10 18.76 -8.92
CA GLN A 690 4.74 19.67 -7.98
C GLN A 690 6.23 19.36 -7.80
N ASN A 691 6.58 18.11 -7.50
CA ASN A 691 7.90 17.70 -7.03
C ASN A 691 8.89 17.22 -8.10
N LEU A 692 8.51 17.23 -9.38
CA LEU A 692 9.35 16.77 -10.48
C LEU A 692 9.29 17.70 -11.70
N ARG A 693 10.38 17.73 -12.47
CA ARG A 693 10.52 18.45 -13.75
C ARG A 693 11.15 17.56 -14.81
N ASP A 694 11.11 18.00 -16.07
CA ASP A 694 11.84 17.33 -17.14
C ASP A 694 13.33 17.24 -16.81
N LYS A 695 13.89 16.05 -17.00
CA LYS A 695 15.24 15.58 -16.65
C LYS A 695 15.59 15.51 -15.16
N SER A 696 14.64 15.77 -14.26
CA SER A 696 14.87 15.62 -12.83
C SER A 696 15.13 14.16 -12.42
N ILE A 697 15.79 13.98 -11.27
CA ILE A 697 16.02 12.67 -10.66
C ILE A 697 14.94 12.44 -9.61
N VAL A 698 14.28 11.28 -9.68
CA VAL A 698 13.23 10.88 -8.75
C VAL A 698 13.85 10.39 -7.44
N GLU A 699 13.72 11.21 -6.39
CA GLU A 699 14.23 10.92 -5.04
C GLU A 699 13.13 10.75 -3.99
N SER A 700 11.88 10.62 -4.42
CA SER A 700 10.75 10.21 -3.57
C SER A 700 10.16 8.92 -4.13
N GLY A 701 9.53 8.12 -3.27
CA GLY A 701 8.65 7.03 -3.71
C GLY A 701 7.30 7.53 -4.24
N PHE A 702 7.07 8.85 -4.28
CA PHE A 702 5.80 9.45 -4.66
C PHE A 702 5.95 10.59 -5.68
N VAL A 703 4.98 10.70 -6.57
CA VAL A 703 4.73 11.90 -7.39
C VAL A 703 3.52 12.62 -6.82
N ILE A 704 3.63 13.93 -6.64
CA ILE A 704 2.56 14.75 -6.08
C ILE A 704 2.21 15.91 -7.00
N GLY A 705 1.02 16.46 -6.83
CA GLY A 705 0.65 17.68 -7.51
C GLY A 705 -0.72 18.24 -7.15
N THR A 706 -1.15 19.22 -7.94
CA THR A 706 -2.44 19.88 -7.75
C THR A 706 -3.27 19.90 -9.02
N ALA A 707 -4.58 20.00 -8.86
CA ALA A 707 -5.52 20.30 -9.92
C ALA A 707 -6.59 21.29 -9.44
N ALA A 708 -7.06 22.17 -10.32
CA ALA A 708 -8.05 23.18 -9.96
C ALA A 708 -9.00 23.49 -11.11
N ASP A 709 -10.27 23.64 -10.78
CA ASP A 709 -11.34 24.13 -11.65
C ASP A 709 -12.40 24.86 -10.80
N ALA A 710 -13.12 25.81 -11.41
CA ALA A 710 -14.13 26.61 -10.72
C ALA A 710 -15.39 25.82 -10.29
N ARG A 711 -15.68 24.70 -10.96
CA ARG A 711 -16.80 23.80 -10.64
C ARG A 711 -16.36 22.48 -10.01
N GLY A 712 -15.06 22.22 -10.01
CA GLY A 712 -14.43 21.15 -9.24
C GLY A 712 -13.76 20.10 -10.12
N ILE A 713 -12.82 19.36 -9.52
CA ILE A 713 -12.09 18.29 -10.20
C ILE A 713 -12.77 16.96 -9.92
N ALA A 714 -13.17 16.26 -10.99
CA ALA A 714 -13.78 14.94 -10.90
C ALA A 714 -12.71 13.87 -10.64
N LYS A 715 -11.57 13.93 -11.33
CA LYS A 715 -10.44 13.02 -11.12
C LYS A 715 -9.11 13.56 -11.65
N VAL A 716 -8.02 12.97 -11.18
CA VAL A 716 -6.67 13.13 -11.73
C VAL A 716 -6.12 11.74 -12.07
N GLU A 717 -5.34 11.64 -13.13
CA GLU A 717 -4.72 10.40 -13.62
C GLU A 717 -3.25 10.64 -14.01
N ILE A 718 -2.39 9.64 -13.84
CA ILE A 718 -0.97 9.65 -14.22
C ILE A 718 -0.66 8.56 -15.23
N ASN A 719 0.28 8.79 -16.13
CA ASN A 719 0.77 7.82 -17.11
C ASN A 719 2.30 7.76 -17.02
N ILE A 720 2.82 6.57 -16.79
CA ILE A 720 4.26 6.30 -16.71
C ILE A 720 4.65 5.45 -17.92
N ASP A 721 5.70 5.85 -18.64
CA ASP A 721 6.27 5.15 -19.81
C ASP A 721 5.27 4.81 -20.92
N ASN A 722 4.21 5.61 -21.05
CA ASN A 722 3.09 5.35 -21.96
C ASN A 722 2.38 4.00 -21.71
N ALA A 723 2.44 3.48 -20.47
CA ALA A 723 1.78 2.24 -20.07
C ALA A 723 0.25 2.37 -19.89
N GLY A 724 -0.27 3.61 -19.88
CA GLY A 724 -1.70 3.91 -19.73
C GLY A 724 -1.97 4.87 -18.57
N TRP A 725 -3.16 5.49 -18.56
CA TRP A 725 -3.57 6.41 -17.50
C TRP A 725 -4.08 5.63 -16.29
N ILE A 726 -3.52 5.93 -15.11
CA ILE A 726 -3.83 5.31 -13.82
C ILE A 726 -4.42 6.40 -12.91
N ASP A 727 -5.57 6.15 -12.28
CA ASP A 727 -6.16 7.09 -11.32
C ASP A 727 -5.21 7.33 -10.15
N VAL A 728 -5.05 8.60 -9.76
CA VAL A 728 -4.24 8.98 -8.59
C VAL A 728 -5.12 9.24 -7.37
N SER A 729 -4.55 9.09 -6.17
CA SER A 729 -5.28 9.39 -4.93
C SER A 729 -5.39 10.89 -4.73
N GLY A 730 -6.62 11.40 -4.61
CA GLY A 730 -6.91 12.82 -4.42
C GLY A 730 -7.28 13.55 -5.71
N THR A 731 -7.90 14.73 -5.57
CA THR A 731 -8.36 15.54 -6.72
C THR A 731 -7.64 16.88 -6.77
N THR A 732 -7.95 17.78 -5.83
CA THR A 732 -7.34 19.11 -5.81
C THR A 732 -5.86 19.07 -5.42
N SER A 733 -5.53 18.19 -4.48
CA SER A 733 -4.17 17.78 -4.16
C SER A 733 -4.13 16.28 -4.33
N TRP A 734 -3.19 15.80 -5.14
CA TRP A 734 -3.13 14.42 -5.55
C TRP A 734 -1.74 13.84 -5.32
N LYS A 735 -1.68 12.53 -5.10
CA LYS A 735 -0.47 11.78 -4.79
C LYS A 735 -0.52 10.40 -5.45
N PHE A 736 0.60 9.97 -6.01
CA PHE A 736 0.77 8.67 -6.66
C PHE A 736 2.02 7.98 -6.16
N ALA A 737 1.94 6.68 -5.84
CA ALA A 737 3.07 5.86 -5.45
C ALA A 737 3.77 5.29 -6.69
N LEU A 738 5.09 5.51 -6.77
CA LEU A 738 5.90 5.04 -7.88
C LEU A 738 6.19 3.53 -7.77
N PRO A 739 6.47 2.85 -8.89
CA PRO A 739 6.80 1.43 -8.87
C PRO A 739 8.03 1.14 -7.99
N THR A 740 7.98 0.08 -7.18
CA THR A 740 9.13 -0.37 -6.37
C THR A 740 9.75 -1.66 -6.89
N ASN A 741 8.99 -2.51 -7.60
CA ASN A 741 9.44 -3.85 -8.03
C ASN A 741 9.43 -4.07 -9.56
N ALA A 742 9.29 -3.01 -10.36
CA ALA A 742 9.24 -3.13 -11.81
C ALA A 742 10.64 -3.27 -12.42
N ASN A 743 10.86 -4.24 -13.31
CA ASN A 743 12.15 -4.46 -13.97
C ASN A 743 12.66 -3.28 -14.81
N THR A 744 11.75 -2.38 -15.20
CA THR A 744 12.07 -1.15 -15.92
C THR A 744 12.50 -0.02 -14.98
N TRP A 745 12.10 -0.05 -13.71
CA TRP A 745 12.24 1.05 -12.74
C TRP A 745 13.43 0.82 -11.81
N ARG A 746 14.65 1.08 -12.32
CA ARG A 746 15.94 0.83 -11.66
C ARG A 746 16.75 2.12 -11.54
N ARG A 747 17.77 2.21 -10.68
CA ARG A 747 18.58 3.44 -10.59
C ARG A 747 19.14 3.83 -11.97
N ASN A 748 19.06 5.12 -12.28
CA ASN A 748 19.45 5.76 -13.55
C ASN A 748 18.66 5.29 -14.79
N SER A 749 17.59 4.49 -14.66
CA SER A 749 16.70 4.28 -15.81
C SER A 749 15.85 5.53 -16.07
N SER A 750 15.68 5.83 -17.35
CA SER A 750 14.87 6.95 -17.85
C SER A 750 13.41 6.53 -17.97
N HIS A 751 12.51 7.41 -17.52
CA HIS A 751 11.07 7.21 -17.51
C HIS A 751 10.32 8.46 -17.96
N THR A 752 9.16 8.30 -18.59
CA THR A 752 8.28 9.43 -18.92
C THR A 752 7.08 9.47 -17.98
N ILE A 753 6.72 10.64 -17.46
CA ILE A 753 5.56 10.85 -16.59
C ILE A 753 4.67 11.94 -17.20
N ASP A 754 3.38 11.65 -17.39
CA ASP A 754 2.36 12.62 -17.81
C ASP A 754 1.16 12.54 -16.86
N VAL A 755 0.51 13.67 -16.56
CA VAL A 755 -0.63 13.74 -15.64
C VAL A 755 -1.78 14.48 -16.31
N ARG A 756 -3.02 14.05 -16.08
CA ARG A 756 -4.21 14.77 -16.56
C ARG A 756 -5.24 14.95 -15.46
N ALA A 757 -5.97 16.07 -15.48
CA ALA A 757 -7.14 16.29 -14.63
C ALA A 757 -8.40 16.40 -15.48
N THR A 758 -9.49 15.86 -14.97
CA THR A 758 -10.84 15.97 -15.55
C THR A 758 -11.74 16.73 -14.57
N ASP A 759 -12.44 17.77 -15.03
CA ASP A 759 -13.41 18.50 -14.20
C ASP A 759 -14.78 17.77 -14.12
N THR A 760 -15.70 18.27 -13.30
CA THR A 760 -17.07 17.72 -13.19
C THR A 760 -17.93 17.89 -14.44
N SER A 761 -17.45 18.67 -15.40
CA SER A 761 -18.07 18.98 -16.70
C SER A 761 -17.44 18.18 -17.85
N ASN A 762 -16.52 17.26 -17.54
CA ASN A 762 -15.73 16.40 -18.45
C ASN A 762 -14.71 17.12 -19.35
N HIS A 763 -14.31 18.35 -19.05
CA HIS A 763 -13.12 18.90 -19.70
C HIS A 763 -11.86 18.28 -19.11
N VAL A 764 -10.87 18.04 -19.97
CA VAL A 764 -9.61 17.39 -19.61
C VAL A 764 -8.44 18.29 -19.96
N THR A 765 -7.47 18.39 -19.04
CA THR A 765 -6.20 19.09 -19.26
C THR A 765 -5.05 18.18 -18.83
N THR A 766 -3.99 18.10 -19.64
CA THR A 766 -2.75 17.34 -19.36
C THR A 766 -1.64 18.29 -18.89
N SER A 767 -0.73 17.82 -18.03
CA SER A 767 0.51 18.52 -17.67
C SER A 767 1.52 18.54 -18.83
N GLY A 768 1.42 17.56 -19.73
CA GLY A 768 2.47 17.23 -20.70
C GLY A 768 3.48 16.26 -20.08
N ALA A 769 4.06 15.42 -20.93
CA ALA A 769 5.02 14.42 -20.49
C ALA A 769 6.38 15.04 -20.13
N ILE A 770 6.89 14.71 -18.95
CA ILE A 770 8.26 14.97 -18.51
C ILE A 770 9.07 13.67 -18.54
N THR A 771 10.36 13.75 -18.83
CA THR A 771 11.30 12.62 -18.70
C THR A 771 12.02 12.73 -17.37
N VAL A 772 12.19 11.65 -16.62
CA VAL A 772 12.88 11.65 -15.31
C VAL A 772 13.81 10.44 -15.21
N LEU A 773 14.84 10.55 -14.37
CA LEU A 773 15.73 9.42 -14.04
C LEU A 773 15.40 8.87 -12.65
N LYS A 774 15.33 7.55 -12.49
CA LYS A 774 15.08 6.96 -11.16
C LYS A 774 16.32 7.11 -10.26
N GLY A 775 16.17 7.79 -9.12
CA GLY A 775 17.21 7.98 -8.11
C GLY A 775 17.05 7.11 -6.86
N THR A 776 17.71 7.53 -5.78
CA THR A 776 17.58 6.91 -4.45
C THR A 776 16.52 7.65 -3.65
N ASN A 777 15.62 6.92 -3.01
CA ASN A 777 14.57 7.52 -2.19
C ASN A 777 15.18 8.22 -0.95
N LYS A 778 14.76 9.46 -0.71
CA LYS A 778 15.16 10.33 0.40
C LYS A 778 13.97 11.04 1.05
N ASP A 779 12.75 10.73 0.62
CA ASP A 779 11.51 11.25 1.20
C ASP A 779 11.07 10.34 2.34
N ILE A 780 11.42 10.71 3.58
CA ILE A 780 11.23 9.86 4.75
C ILE A 780 9.76 9.90 5.16
N ASN A 781 9.12 11.06 5.16
CA ASN A 781 7.71 11.19 5.58
C ASN A 781 6.71 10.91 4.44
N GLY A 782 7.19 10.66 3.23
CA GLY A 782 6.39 10.39 2.05
C GLY A 782 5.56 11.59 1.59
N ASP A 783 5.96 12.83 1.86
CA ASP A 783 5.21 14.01 1.47
C ASP A 783 5.46 14.45 0.01
N GLY A 784 6.37 13.76 -0.68
CA GLY A 784 6.77 14.02 -2.07
C GLY A 784 8.04 14.83 -2.19
N TYR A 785 8.60 15.35 -1.09
CA TYR A 785 9.79 16.18 -1.09
C TYR A 785 10.98 15.46 -0.46
N VAL A 786 12.20 15.83 -0.87
CA VAL A 786 13.41 15.23 -0.30
C VAL A 786 13.63 15.75 1.11
N ASP A 787 13.78 14.83 2.06
CA ASP A 787 14.11 15.14 3.44
C ASP A 787 15.62 15.16 3.66
N LEU A 788 16.05 15.87 4.70
CA LEU A 788 17.45 15.98 5.08
C LEU A 788 17.73 15.17 6.34
N VAL A 789 18.79 14.37 6.31
CA VAL A 789 19.31 13.72 7.51
C VAL A 789 20.78 13.96 7.69
N THR A 790 21.12 14.20 8.95
CA THR A 790 22.46 14.54 9.35
C THR A 790 22.74 14.04 10.76
N SER A 791 23.97 14.22 11.23
CA SER A 791 24.39 13.77 12.54
C SER A 791 25.35 14.75 13.21
N GLU A 792 25.35 14.73 14.54
CA GLU A 792 26.41 15.30 15.36
C GLU A 792 27.42 14.21 15.75
N TYR A 793 28.55 14.22 15.06
CA TYR A 793 29.65 13.31 15.33
C TYR A 793 30.14 13.44 16.77
N GLY A 794 30.35 12.30 17.43
CA GLY A 794 30.79 12.26 18.81
C GLY A 794 29.73 12.70 19.82
N GLN A 795 28.48 12.91 19.39
CA GLN A 795 27.32 13.04 20.29
C GLN A 795 26.35 11.87 20.17
N GLY A 796 26.46 11.04 19.13
CA GLY A 796 25.51 9.93 18.97
C GLY A 796 24.10 10.43 18.65
N LEU A 797 23.95 11.58 17.99
CA LEU A 797 22.65 12.13 17.59
C LEU A 797 22.54 12.13 16.06
N VAL A 798 21.40 11.65 15.56
CA VAL A 798 21.02 11.74 14.14
C VAL A 798 19.74 12.56 14.06
N TYR A 799 19.72 13.58 13.22
CA TYR A 799 18.60 14.50 13.03
C TYR A 799 17.94 14.26 11.69
N ILE A 800 16.61 14.29 11.68
CA ILE A 800 15.77 14.20 10.50
C ILE A 800 15.00 15.51 10.39
N PHE A 801 15.16 16.20 9.26
CA PHE A 801 14.42 17.41 8.91
C PHE A 801 13.52 17.08 7.74
N HIS A 802 12.21 17.18 7.99
CA HIS A 802 11.26 17.06 6.90
C HIS A 802 11.23 18.35 6.08
N SER A 803 11.13 18.23 4.76
CA SER A 803 10.93 19.39 3.90
C SER A 803 9.61 20.10 4.22
N SER A 804 9.58 21.42 4.05
CA SER A 804 8.36 22.24 4.09
C SER A 804 7.83 22.48 2.67
N GLY A 805 7.95 21.47 1.81
CA GLY A 805 7.54 21.50 0.42
C GLY A 805 8.39 22.44 -0.44
N THR A 806 7.73 23.31 -1.21
CA THR A 806 8.40 24.25 -2.13
C THR A 806 9.33 25.26 -1.46
N THR A 807 9.32 25.34 -0.13
CA THR A 807 10.22 26.21 0.64
C THR A 807 11.47 25.49 1.15
N GLY A 808 11.54 24.17 0.99
CA GLY A 808 12.67 23.36 1.42
C GLY A 808 12.77 23.22 2.95
N ILE A 809 13.99 23.04 3.44
CA ILE A 809 14.29 22.89 4.87
C ILE A 809 14.42 24.27 5.51
N THR A 810 13.37 24.72 6.20
CA THR A 810 13.34 26.06 6.82
C THR A 810 13.81 26.08 8.28
N ILE A 811 14.00 24.91 8.88
CA ILE A 811 14.44 24.79 10.28
C ILE A 811 15.89 25.28 10.38
N LEU A 812 16.14 26.21 11.31
CA LEU A 812 17.47 26.84 11.46
C LEU A 812 18.24 26.30 12.67
N ASN A 813 17.70 25.36 13.43
CA ASN A 813 18.34 24.76 14.60
C ASN A 813 18.09 23.26 14.66
N ALA A 814 19.14 22.47 14.85
CA ALA A 814 19.02 21.01 14.91
C ALA A 814 18.20 20.49 16.09
N ALA A 815 18.07 21.26 17.19
CA ALA A 815 17.17 20.91 18.29
C ALA A 815 15.69 20.95 17.88
N GLU A 816 15.36 21.62 16.77
CA GLU A 816 14.01 21.72 16.21
C GLU A 816 13.80 20.73 15.05
N ALA A 817 14.73 19.79 14.83
CA ALA A 817 14.57 18.75 13.83
C ALA A 817 13.24 18.01 13.99
N SER A 818 12.59 17.68 12.87
CA SER A 818 11.34 16.91 12.83
C SER A 818 11.44 15.61 13.63
N ARG A 819 12.62 14.98 13.62
CA ARG A 819 12.99 13.91 14.53
C ARG A 819 14.45 13.94 14.93
N THR A 820 14.73 13.39 16.11
CA THR A 820 16.09 13.10 16.57
C THR A 820 16.15 11.65 17.04
N ILE A 821 17.10 10.88 16.50
CA ILE A 821 17.43 9.53 16.96
C ILE A 821 18.66 9.63 17.86
N VAL A 822 18.47 9.26 19.12
CA VAL A 822 19.51 9.28 20.15
C VAL A 822 20.18 7.91 20.23
N GLY A 823 21.50 7.91 20.06
CA GLY A 823 22.40 6.77 20.13
C GLY A 823 23.42 6.87 21.26
N VAL A 824 24.38 5.93 21.23
CA VAL A 824 25.51 5.90 22.17
C VAL A 824 26.65 6.72 21.60
N LYS A 825 27.11 7.72 22.34
CA LYS A 825 28.22 8.61 21.93
C LYS A 825 29.52 7.85 21.78
N ALA A 826 29.86 7.00 22.75
CA ALA A 826 31.09 6.18 22.73
C ALA A 826 31.13 5.19 21.55
N ASP A 827 29.98 4.81 21.01
CA ASP A 827 29.85 3.87 19.89
C ASP A 827 30.04 4.56 18.52
N PHE A 828 30.17 5.89 18.52
CA PHE A 828 30.15 6.73 17.33
C PHE A 828 28.88 6.49 16.50
N PHE A 829 27.73 6.34 17.16
CA PHE A 829 26.44 6.30 16.47
C PHE A 829 26.25 7.58 15.64
N GLY A 830 25.71 7.43 14.43
CA GLY A 830 25.62 8.54 13.47
C GLY A 830 26.95 8.83 12.76
N LYS A 831 27.96 7.93 12.81
CA LYS A 831 29.20 8.17 12.06
C LYS A 831 28.96 8.22 10.56
N THR A 832 28.01 7.43 10.08
CA THR A 832 27.55 7.37 8.70
C THR A 832 26.05 7.16 8.68
N VAL A 833 25.41 7.66 7.64
CA VAL A 833 23.98 7.50 7.37
C VAL A 833 23.81 7.21 5.89
N ALA A 834 22.83 6.39 5.54
CA ALA A 834 22.45 6.11 4.17
C ALA A 834 20.93 5.95 4.09
N THR A 835 20.33 6.38 2.98
CA THR A 835 18.93 6.09 2.70
C THR A 835 18.74 4.99 1.69
N GLY A 836 17.57 4.39 1.79
CA GLY A 836 16.87 3.86 0.65
C GLY A 836 15.55 3.28 1.13
N ASP A 837 14.80 2.72 0.21
CA ASP A 837 13.55 2.03 0.54
C ASP A 837 13.91 0.55 0.73
N PHE A 838 14.27 0.15 1.95
CA PHE A 838 14.75 -1.21 2.23
C PHE A 838 13.58 -2.19 2.20
N ASN A 839 12.38 -1.78 2.61
CA ASN A 839 11.17 -2.62 2.64
C ASN A 839 10.24 -2.44 1.42
N GLY A 840 10.53 -1.52 0.51
CA GLY A 840 9.80 -1.30 -0.74
C GLY A 840 8.41 -0.69 -0.56
N ASP A 841 8.18 0.08 0.51
CA ASP A 841 6.87 0.66 0.84
C ASP A 841 6.67 2.10 0.31
N GLY A 842 7.66 2.64 -0.39
CA GLY A 842 7.66 3.97 -0.99
C GLY A 842 8.18 5.07 -0.05
N PHE A 843 8.47 4.78 1.21
CA PHE A 843 9.08 5.72 2.14
C PHE A 843 10.60 5.49 2.21
N ALA A 844 11.39 6.55 2.40
CA ALA A 844 12.82 6.41 2.58
C ALA A 844 13.13 5.97 4.02
N ASP A 845 13.79 4.82 4.15
CA ASP A 845 14.35 4.31 5.39
C ASP A 845 15.76 4.84 5.62
N ILE A 846 16.26 4.69 6.86
CA ILE A 846 17.60 5.15 7.25
C ILE A 846 18.42 4.02 7.84
N ALA A 847 19.62 3.81 7.31
CA ALA A 847 20.68 3.02 7.93
C ALA A 847 21.71 3.93 8.62
N VAL A 848 22.02 3.67 9.89
CA VAL A 848 22.94 4.47 10.72
C VAL A 848 24.10 3.63 11.24
N GLY A 849 25.33 4.04 10.93
CA GLY A 849 26.55 3.38 11.37
C GLY A 849 27.01 3.78 12.78
N ALA A 850 27.48 2.79 13.54
CA ALA A 850 28.05 2.93 14.88
C ALA A 850 29.31 2.04 15.01
N PRO A 851 30.43 2.43 14.39
CA PRO A 851 31.60 1.56 14.21
C PRO A 851 32.31 1.15 15.51
N LYS A 852 32.08 1.84 16.63
CA LYS A 852 32.67 1.48 17.93
C LYS A 852 31.72 0.68 18.82
N SER A 853 30.48 0.43 18.38
CA SER A 853 29.49 -0.29 19.18
C SER A 853 29.92 -1.72 19.52
N GLY A 854 29.92 -2.04 20.81
CA GLY A 854 30.34 -3.36 21.32
C GLY A 854 31.79 -3.72 21.00
N GLY A 855 32.63 -2.74 20.61
CA GLY A 855 34.02 -2.97 20.20
C GLY A 855 34.16 -3.74 18.87
N ILE A 856 33.08 -3.99 18.14
CA ILE A 856 33.06 -4.72 16.85
C ILE A 856 32.47 -3.81 15.75
N GLY A 857 31.45 -3.01 16.10
CA GLY A 857 30.73 -2.12 15.20
C GLY A 857 29.34 -2.66 14.85
N ARG A 858 28.39 -1.74 14.66
CA ARG A 858 26.99 -2.04 14.32
C ARG A 858 26.42 -1.07 13.30
N VAL A 859 25.36 -1.48 12.62
CA VAL A 859 24.48 -0.63 11.81
C VAL A 859 23.03 -0.81 12.28
N TYR A 860 22.31 0.29 12.39
CA TYR A 860 20.92 0.35 12.85
C TYR A 860 20.04 0.84 11.69
N ILE A 861 19.02 0.08 11.31
CA ILE A 861 18.10 0.44 10.22
C ILE A 861 16.73 0.76 10.82
N PHE A 862 16.21 1.93 10.46
CA PHE A 862 14.90 2.44 10.86
C PHE A 862 14.01 2.49 9.63
N HIS A 863 12.92 1.73 9.65
CA HIS A 863 11.93 1.80 8.60
C HIS A 863 11.03 3.00 8.83
N SER A 864 10.73 3.71 7.75
CA SER A 864 9.86 4.87 7.77
C SER A 864 8.42 4.49 7.45
N THR A 865 7.43 5.17 8.04
CA THR A 865 6.02 4.88 7.76
C THR A 865 5.13 6.11 7.89
N GLY A 866 4.31 6.37 6.88
CA GLY A 866 3.30 7.43 6.90
C GLY A 866 3.89 8.85 7.04
N THR A 867 3.02 9.84 7.27
CA THR A 867 3.40 11.27 7.24
C THR A 867 4.30 11.73 8.39
N GLN A 868 4.54 10.89 9.40
CA GLN A 868 5.53 11.17 10.45
C GLN A 868 6.90 10.57 10.13
N GLY A 869 6.99 9.73 9.09
CA GLY A 869 8.18 9.00 8.73
C GLY A 869 8.69 8.10 9.87
N ILE A 870 9.97 8.21 10.20
CA ILE A 870 10.56 7.53 11.36
C ILE A 870 10.08 8.20 12.64
N ASN A 871 9.29 7.48 13.43
CA ASN A 871 8.68 8.03 14.63
C ASN A 871 9.44 7.71 15.93
N THR A 872 10.52 6.92 15.87
CA THR A 872 11.32 6.47 17.01
C THR A 872 12.43 7.45 17.38
N SER A 873 12.69 7.63 18.67
CA SER A 873 13.71 8.59 19.15
C SER A 873 15.00 7.94 19.69
N PHE A 874 15.12 6.62 19.70
CA PHE A 874 16.31 5.93 20.23
C PHE A 874 16.80 4.81 19.33
N TYR A 875 18.12 4.65 19.29
CA TYR A 875 18.80 3.68 18.44
C TYR A 875 18.36 2.22 18.68
N MET A 876 17.93 1.89 19.90
CA MET A 876 17.50 0.54 20.28
C MET A 876 16.15 0.12 19.68
N PHE A 877 15.38 1.08 19.15
CA PHE A 877 14.11 0.83 18.46
C PHE A 877 14.29 0.68 16.95
N ALA A 878 15.54 0.59 16.47
CA ALA A 878 15.80 0.23 15.09
C ALA A 878 15.06 -1.07 14.75
N ASN A 879 14.38 -1.09 13.60
CA ASN A 879 13.72 -2.28 13.08
C ASN A 879 14.73 -3.40 12.87
N THR A 880 15.94 -3.03 12.42
CA THR A 880 17.02 -3.96 12.16
C THR A 880 18.34 -3.52 12.78
N ILE A 881 19.05 -4.47 13.39
CA ILE A 881 20.40 -4.28 13.93
C ILE A 881 21.34 -5.29 13.27
N LEU A 882 22.36 -4.77 12.59
CA LEU A 882 23.45 -5.55 12.00
C LEU A 882 24.68 -5.42 12.88
N THR A 883 25.30 -6.55 13.25
CA THR A 883 26.51 -6.58 14.08
C THR A 883 27.67 -7.19 13.29
N GLY A 884 28.84 -6.54 13.34
CA GLY A 884 30.06 -7.04 12.70
C GLY A 884 30.56 -8.37 13.27
N ALA A 885 31.64 -8.87 12.71
CA ALA A 885 32.19 -10.21 12.97
C ALA A 885 33.40 -10.24 13.93
N LEU A 886 34.29 -9.23 13.92
CA LEU A 886 35.55 -9.20 14.66
C LEU A 886 35.75 -7.91 15.45
N THR A 887 36.45 -8.01 16.57
CA THR A 887 36.80 -6.86 17.41
C THR A 887 37.66 -5.85 16.65
N ASN A 888 37.38 -4.56 16.86
CA ASN A 888 38.03 -3.39 16.27
C ASN A 888 37.99 -3.37 14.74
N GLU A 889 36.99 -4.01 14.13
CA GLU A 889 36.88 -3.96 12.67
C GLU A 889 36.25 -2.67 12.13
N ASP A 890 35.65 -1.88 13.01
CA ASP A 890 34.94 -0.65 12.69
C ASP A 890 33.76 -0.91 11.71
N PHE A 891 32.97 -1.96 11.95
CA PHE A 891 31.81 -2.27 11.12
C PHE A 891 30.76 -1.15 11.15
N GLY A 892 30.35 -0.65 9.98
CA GLY A 892 29.47 0.51 9.87
C GLY A 892 30.24 1.82 9.72
N ARG A 893 31.51 1.79 9.31
CA ARG A 893 32.35 2.98 9.12
C ARG A 893 32.09 3.74 7.83
N SER A 894 31.56 3.05 6.83
CA SER A 894 31.10 3.52 5.53
C SER A 894 29.86 2.70 5.14
N LEU A 895 28.89 3.35 4.49
CA LEU A 895 27.62 2.75 4.08
C LEU A 895 27.32 3.18 2.65
N ALA A 896 26.75 2.28 1.86
CA ALA A 896 26.18 2.59 0.56
C ALA A 896 24.96 1.69 0.29
N THR A 897 24.01 2.20 -0.47
CA THR A 897 22.74 1.54 -0.75
C THR A 897 22.52 1.43 -2.25
N GLY A 898 21.80 0.38 -2.66
CA GLY A 898 21.55 0.08 -4.06
C GLY A 898 20.90 -1.29 -4.25
N ASP A 899 20.52 -1.66 -5.46
CA ASP A 899 20.00 -3.01 -5.77
C ASP A 899 21.15 -3.94 -6.21
N ILE A 900 21.89 -4.51 -5.25
CA ILE A 900 23.04 -5.38 -5.51
C ILE A 900 22.56 -6.79 -5.90
N SER A 901 21.43 -7.22 -5.34
CA SER A 901 20.84 -8.54 -5.52
C SER A 901 20.09 -8.70 -6.85
N GLY A 902 19.68 -7.58 -7.46
CA GLY A 902 18.89 -7.54 -8.68
C GLY A 902 17.41 -7.83 -8.44
N ASP A 903 16.92 -7.72 -7.21
CA ASP A 903 15.54 -8.01 -6.81
C ASP A 903 14.65 -6.76 -6.63
N ARG A 904 15.26 -5.56 -6.80
CA ARG A 904 14.64 -4.22 -6.91
C ARG A 904 14.27 -3.61 -5.57
N TYR A 905 14.58 -4.31 -4.49
CA TYR A 905 14.62 -3.71 -3.17
C TYR A 905 15.98 -3.08 -2.93
N THR A 906 16.02 -2.07 -2.07
CA THR A 906 17.29 -1.48 -1.69
C THR A 906 18.05 -2.45 -0.78
N ASP A 907 19.27 -2.78 -1.15
CA ASP A 907 20.25 -3.52 -0.35
C ASP A 907 21.25 -2.57 0.32
N LEU A 908 22.04 -3.12 1.25
CA LEU A 908 23.02 -2.35 2.02
C LEU A 908 24.42 -2.96 1.92
N VAL A 909 25.39 -2.11 1.58
CA VAL A 909 26.83 -2.41 1.64
C VAL A 909 27.44 -1.71 2.85
N VAL A 910 28.12 -2.47 3.70
CA VAL A 910 28.72 -1.99 4.95
C VAL A 910 30.23 -2.19 4.94
N GLY A 911 30.98 -1.10 5.14
CA GLY A 911 32.43 -1.15 5.27
C GLY A 911 32.91 -1.29 6.72
N ALA A 912 34.01 -2.03 6.87
CA ALA A 912 34.69 -2.30 8.12
C ALA A 912 36.22 -2.23 7.89
N PRO A 913 36.80 -1.02 7.77
CA PRO A 913 38.20 -0.85 7.38
C PRO A 913 39.21 -1.14 8.51
N GLY A 914 38.76 -1.33 9.76
CA GLY A 914 39.62 -1.67 10.89
C GLY A 914 39.88 -3.18 10.98
N VAL A 915 40.99 -3.59 11.60
CA VAL A 915 41.22 -4.82 12.38
C VAL A 915 42.56 -4.62 13.10
N THR A 916 42.63 -4.73 14.43
CA THR A 916 43.93 -4.60 15.14
C THR A 916 44.93 -5.67 14.71
N GLY A 917 46.10 -5.25 14.21
CA GLY A 917 47.22 -6.13 13.83
C GLY A 917 47.28 -6.53 12.35
N SER A 918 46.19 -6.38 11.59
CA SER A 918 46.18 -6.62 10.14
C SER A 918 45.59 -5.45 9.33
N SER A 919 44.58 -4.70 9.81
CA SER A 919 43.93 -3.56 9.12
C SER A 919 43.74 -3.75 7.60
N LYS A 920 43.49 -4.99 7.17
CA LYS A 920 43.21 -5.30 5.76
C LYS A 920 41.92 -4.63 5.31
N GLY A 921 40.95 -4.56 6.23
CA GLY A 921 39.63 -4.01 5.99
C GLY A 921 38.70 -4.98 5.24
N ARG A 922 37.39 -4.78 5.39
CA ARG A 922 36.34 -5.63 4.83
C ARG A 922 35.16 -4.81 4.31
N VAL A 923 34.39 -5.42 3.41
CA VAL A 923 33.02 -4.99 3.07
C VAL A 923 32.07 -6.18 3.21
N TYR A 924 30.82 -5.88 3.55
CA TYR A 924 29.73 -6.84 3.71
C TYR A 924 28.53 -6.36 2.91
N VAL A 925 27.79 -7.29 2.29
CA VAL A 925 26.56 -7.01 1.54
C VAL A 925 25.40 -7.71 2.24
N PHE A 926 24.32 -6.96 2.45
CA PHE A 926 23.07 -7.42 3.05
C PHE A 926 21.95 -7.15 2.05
N HIS A 927 21.31 -8.21 1.57
CA HIS A 927 20.17 -8.08 0.69
C HIS A 927 18.90 -7.83 1.50
N SER A 928 17.98 -7.06 0.93
CA SER A 928 16.61 -6.97 1.43
C SER A 928 15.88 -8.32 1.30
N GLN A 929 14.84 -8.51 2.10
CA GLN A 929 13.91 -9.65 2.04
C GLN A 929 12.53 -9.21 1.54
N GLY A 930 12.49 -8.20 0.68
CA GLY A 930 11.28 -7.60 0.15
C GLY A 930 10.57 -6.73 1.19
N GLY A 931 9.24 -6.88 1.30
CA GLY A 931 8.39 -6.15 2.26
C GLY A 931 8.83 -6.19 3.73
N ALA A 932 9.67 -7.15 4.12
CA ALA A 932 10.22 -7.26 5.47
C ALA A 932 11.48 -6.40 5.70
N GLY A 933 12.09 -5.87 4.63
CA GLY A 933 13.36 -5.17 4.64
C GLY A 933 14.57 -6.09 4.90
N ILE A 934 15.69 -5.49 5.30
CA ILE A 934 16.89 -6.23 5.68
C ILE A 934 16.70 -6.83 7.08
N ALA A 935 17.01 -8.11 7.26
CA ALA A 935 16.85 -8.78 8.56
C ALA A 935 17.99 -8.48 9.55
N SER A 936 17.67 -8.42 10.83
CA SER A 936 18.66 -8.34 11.93
C SER A 936 19.61 -9.52 11.90
N ALA A 937 20.91 -9.25 12.05
CA ALA A 937 21.93 -10.28 11.93
C ALA A 937 23.20 -9.96 12.74
N THR A 938 23.88 -11.02 13.17
CA THR A 938 25.27 -10.97 13.64
C THR A 938 26.13 -11.73 12.66
N VAL A 939 27.09 -11.05 12.04
CA VAL A 939 27.92 -11.65 11.00
C VAL A 939 28.85 -12.69 11.61
N THR A 940 28.88 -13.87 11.02
CA THR A 940 29.87 -14.91 11.31
C THR A 940 30.61 -15.26 10.02
N ILE A 941 31.93 -15.09 10.04
CA ILE A 941 32.81 -15.48 8.94
C ILE A 941 33.49 -16.82 9.24
N GLY A 942 33.61 -17.68 8.22
CA GLY A 942 34.39 -18.91 8.31
C GLY A 942 35.89 -18.64 8.27
N ALA A 943 36.71 -19.62 8.67
CA ALA A 943 38.16 -19.52 8.51
C ALA A 943 38.52 -19.34 7.03
N ALA A 944 39.17 -18.24 6.67
CA ALA A 944 39.71 -18.05 5.33
C ALA A 944 40.69 -19.19 5.02
N ALA A 945 40.39 -20.00 4.00
CA ALA A 945 41.36 -20.94 3.47
C ALA A 945 42.49 -20.11 2.84
N GLY A 946 43.60 -19.99 3.56
CA GLY A 946 44.79 -19.34 3.04
C GLY A 946 45.37 -20.18 1.90
N THR A 947 45.02 -19.87 0.65
CA THR A 947 45.83 -20.07 -0.58
C THR A 947 45.05 -19.57 -1.80
N THR A 948 45.59 -18.57 -2.49
CA THR A 948 45.66 -18.35 -3.96
C THR A 948 44.54 -18.79 -4.94
N ALA A 949 43.30 -19.06 -4.50
CA ALA A 949 42.17 -19.29 -5.38
C ALA A 949 40.91 -18.70 -4.75
N ALA A 950 40.05 -18.11 -5.59
CA ALA A 950 38.74 -17.58 -5.21
C ALA A 950 37.88 -18.64 -4.51
N ALA A 951 37.99 -18.73 -3.19
CA ALA A 951 37.00 -19.38 -2.36
C ALA A 951 35.81 -18.42 -2.28
N THR A 952 34.64 -18.87 -2.70
CA THR A 952 33.37 -18.12 -2.64
C THR A 952 33.23 -17.41 -1.30
N SER A 953 33.39 -16.08 -1.29
CA SER A 953 33.42 -15.21 -0.12
C SER A 953 32.04 -14.99 0.51
N ASN A 954 31.32 -16.08 0.77
CA ASN A 954 30.02 -16.06 1.43
C ASN A 954 30.21 -16.08 2.94
N CYS A 955 29.40 -15.29 3.65
CA CYS A 955 29.36 -15.36 5.11
C CYS A 955 28.85 -16.74 5.53
N THR A 956 29.37 -17.29 6.63
CA THR A 956 28.85 -18.55 7.17
C THR A 956 27.46 -18.34 7.77
N ALA A 957 27.20 -17.14 8.31
CA ALA A 957 25.87 -16.66 8.69
C ALA A 957 25.84 -15.12 8.75
N GLY A 958 24.65 -14.55 8.61
CA GLY A 958 24.37 -13.16 8.97
C GLY A 958 24.73 -12.09 7.93
N CYS A 959 25.25 -12.44 6.75
CA CYS A 959 25.30 -11.58 5.57
C CYS A 959 25.26 -12.43 4.30
N ASN A 960 24.98 -11.80 3.16
CA ASN A 960 24.90 -12.49 1.87
C ASN A 960 26.30 -12.69 1.29
N TYR A 961 27.14 -11.65 1.36
CA TYR A 961 28.49 -11.66 0.81
C TYR A 961 29.44 -10.85 1.71
N PHE A 962 30.72 -11.22 1.75
CA PHE A 962 31.76 -10.36 2.32
C PHE A 962 33.05 -10.44 1.50
N GLN A 963 33.90 -9.42 1.58
CA GLN A 963 35.23 -9.47 0.96
C GLN A 963 36.27 -8.83 1.89
N GLU A 964 37.46 -9.43 1.98
CA GLU A 964 38.61 -8.92 2.72
C GLU A 964 39.62 -8.25 1.76
N GLY A 965 40.27 -7.18 2.25
CA GLY A 965 41.43 -6.58 1.62
C GLY A 965 42.60 -7.56 1.49
N THR A 966 43.51 -7.26 0.56
CA THR A 966 44.56 -8.21 0.17
C THR A 966 45.78 -8.19 1.10
N SER A 967 46.14 -7.00 1.59
CA SER A 967 47.38 -6.76 2.34
C SER A 967 47.11 -6.03 3.64
N ASN A 968 48.03 -6.21 4.60
CA ASN A 968 47.88 -5.54 5.88
C ASN A 968 47.96 -4.01 5.70
N ASN A 969 47.13 -3.29 6.45
CA ASN A 969 46.95 -1.84 6.39
C ASN A 969 46.28 -1.30 5.12
N ASP A 970 45.68 -2.14 4.28
CA ASP A 970 44.92 -1.69 3.09
C ASP A 970 43.78 -0.72 3.44
N LYS A 971 43.16 -0.90 4.61
CA LYS A 971 41.92 -0.20 5.01
C LYS A 971 40.81 -0.37 3.95
N PHE A 972 40.70 -1.56 3.34
CA PHE A 972 39.64 -1.85 2.38
C PHE A 972 38.25 -1.63 3.01
N GLY A 973 37.33 -1.02 2.27
CA GLY A 973 36.02 -0.60 2.81
C GLY A 973 36.04 0.77 3.49
N PHE A 974 37.09 1.58 3.28
CA PHE A 974 37.18 2.92 3.86
C PHE A 974 36.16 3.89 3.27
N SER A 975 35.96 3.84 1.96
CA SER A 975 34.93 4.54 1.20
C SER A 975 34.22 3.54 0.29
N ILE A 976 32.93 3.74 0.06
CA ILE A 976 32.08 2.85 -0.75
C ILE A 976 31.13 3.72 -1.58
N ALA A 977 30.97 3.37 -2.84
CA ALA A 977 29.89 3.86 -3.70
C ALA A 977 29.26 2.67 -4.44
N VAL A 978 27.97 2.78 -4.72
CA VAL A 978 27.20 1.79 -5.46
C VAL A 978 26.52 2.48 -6.64
N GLY A 979 26.57 1.86 -7.81
CA GLY A 979 26.00 2.40 -9.06
C GLY A 979 26.11 1.39 -10.20
N ASN A 980 25.45 1.67 -11.33
CA ASN A 980 25.42 0.77 -12.47
C ASN A 980 26.59 1.06 -13.42
N ILE A 981 27.79 0.57 -13.08
CA ILE A 981 29.03 0.89 -13.80
C ILE A 981 29.11 0.11 -15.11
N ASN A 982 28.59 -1.12 -15.18
CA ASN A 982 28.66 -1.95 -16.39
C ASN A 982 27.35 -2.04 -17.20
N GLY A 983 26.32 -1.25 -16.86
CA GLY A 983 25.03 -1.27 -17.56
C GLY A 983 24.21 -2.54 -17.36
N GLY A 984 24.54 -3.34 -16.34
CA GLY A 984 23.87 -4.58 -15.99
C GLY A 984 22.52 -4.38 -15.30
N ILE A 985 21.93 -5.51 -14.87
CA ILE A 985 20.69 -5.54 -14.08
C ILE A 985 20.93 -5.50 -12.56
N TYR A 986 22.20 -5.57 -12.16
CA TYR A 986 22.67 -5.52 -10.79
C TYR A 986 23.44 -4.21 -10.63
N GLU A 987 23.36 -3.57 -9.46
CA GLU A 987 24.25 -2.46 -9.15
C GLU A 987 25.63 -2.98 -8.71
N ASP A 988 26.66 -2.23 -9.09
CA ASP A 988 28.07 -2.55 -8.88
C ASP A 988 28.62 -1.79 -7.68
N ILE A 989 29.70 -2.32 -7.07
CA ILE A 989 30.28 -1.77 -5.84
C ILE A 989 31.70 -1.29 -6.11
N ALA A 990 31.94 0.01 -5.89
CA ALA A 990 33.28 0.59 -5.86
C ALA A 990 33.75 0.75 -4.40
N VAL A 991 34.95 0.26 -4.09
CA VAL A 991 35.49 0.18 -2.72
C VAL A 991 36.90 0.77 -2.65
N GLY A 992 37.08 1.75 -1.77
CA GLY A 992 38.37 2.38 -1.52
C GLY A 992 39.22 1.65 -0.49
N ALA A 993 40.52 1.59 -0.75
CA ALA A 993 41.56 1.06 0.13
C ALA A 993 42.76 2.02 0.16
N PRO A 994 42.61 3.22 0.75
CA PRO A 994 43.63 4.27 0.69
C PRO A 994 44.94 3.90 1.39
N GLY A 995 44.95 2.89 2.27
CA GLY A 995 46.16 2.42 2.95
C GLY A 995 47.01 1.44 2.13
N ASN A 996 46.47 0.91 1.02
CA ASN A 996 47.15 -0.06 0.18
C ASN A 996 48.46 0.51 -0.41
N ASN A 997 49.51 -0.30 -0.48
CA ASN A 997 50.82 0.11 -1.03
C ASN A 997 50.91 -0.02 -2.56
N SER A 998 49.86 -0.55 -3.20
CA SER A 998 49.75 -0.81 -4.64
C SER A 998 50.95 -1.53 -5.25
N GLY A 999 51.57 -2.45 -4.49
CA GLY A 999 52.73 -3.23 -4.94
C GLY A 999 54.08 -2.52 -4.85
N THR A 1000 54.15 -1.37 -4.17
CA THR A 1000 55.39 -0.63 -3.91
C THR A 1000 55.81 -0.68 -2.43
N ALA A 1001 57.00 -0.17 -2.11
CA ALA A 1001 57.48 -0.06 -0.73
C ALA A 1001 56.84 1.12 0.04
N LEU A 1002 56.16 2.04 -0.65
CA LEU A 1002 55.49 3.18 -0.02
C LEU A 1002 54.07 2.74 0.41
N ALA A 1003 53.82 2.75 1.71
CA ALA A 1003 52.48 2.49 2.25
C ALA A 1003 51.51 3.62 1.83
N GLY A 1004 50.21 3.36 1.74
CA GLY A 1004 49.25 4.46 1.52
C GLY A 1004 49.28 5.09 0.11
N ASN A 1005 49.79 4.40 -0.90
CA ASN A 1005 49.60 4.83 -2.29
C ASN A 1005 48.10 4.81 -2.68
N GLY A 1006 47.34 3.93 -2.05
CA GLY A 1006 45.91 3.76 -2.25
C GLY A 1006 45.56 2.90 -3.46
N ARG A 1007 44.29 2.47 -3.48
CA ARG A 1007 43.69 1.64 -4.52
C ARG A 1007 42.17 1.73 -4.44
N VAL A 1008 41.50 1.61 -5.59
CA VAL A 1008 40.06 1.35 -5.69
C VAL A 1008 39.82 -0.02 -6.32
N TYR A 1009 38.84 -0.74 -5.78
CA TYR A 1009 38.36 -2.02 -6.30
C TYR A 1009 36.93 -1.82 -6.83
N VAL A 1010 36.63 -2.30 -8.03
CA VAL A 1010 35.28 -2.29 -8.58
C VAL A 1010 34.81 -3.73 -8.76
N TYR A 1011 33.72 -4.08 -8.07
CA TYR A 1011 33.09 -5.39 -8.13
C TYR A 1011 31.80 -5.27 -8.92
N TYR A 1012 31.68 -6.04 -9.99
CA TYR A 1012 30.44 -6.11 -10.77
C TYR A 1012 29.48 -7.14 -10.20
N GLY A 1013 28.19 -6.83 -10.20
CA GLY A 1013 27.14 -7.79 -9.81
C GLY A 1013 26.99 -8.95 -10.81
N ASN A 1014 26.64 -10.14 -10.32
CA ASN A 1014 26.40 -11.32 -11.17
C ASN A 1014 25.37 -12.29 -10.52
N SER A 1015 24.63 -13.02 -11.35
CA SER A 1015 23.78 -14.12 -10.93
C SER A 1015 24.58 -15.20 -10.15
N GLY A 1016 24.11 -15.57 -8.96
CA GLY A 1016 24.61 -16.72 -8.19
C GLY A 1016 25.52 -16.40 -6.99
N THR A 1017 26.72 -15.82 -7.19
CA THR A 1017 27.73 -15.57 -6.13
C THR A 1017 27.76 -14.13 -5.60
N GLY A 1018 26.83 -13.28 -6.04
CA GLY A 1018 26.70 -11.88 -5.61
C GLY A 1018 27.63 -10.94 -6.38
N LEU A 1019 28.96 -11.19 -6.38
CA LEU A 1019 29.95 -10.30 -7.02
C LEU A 1019 31.01 -11.04 -7.86
N THR A 1020 31.55 -10.36 -8.86
CA THR A 1020 32.67 -10.81 -9.72
C THR A 1020 34.05 -10.59 -9.08
N ALA A 1021 35.12 -11.05 -9.74
CA ALA A 1021 36.48 -10.64 -9.39
C ALA A 1021 36.68 -9.14 -9.69
N PRO A 1022 37.38 -8.39 -8.83
CA PRO A 1022 37.41 -6.94 -8.96
C PRO A 1022 38.33 -6.45 -10.08
N THR A 1023 37.90 -5.39 -10.75
CA THR A 1023 38.82 -4.49 -11.47
C THR A 1023 39.54 -3.59 -10.47
N LEU A 1024 40.83 -3.35 -10.69
CA LEU A 1024 41.72 -2.58 -9.84
C LEU A 1024 42.12 -1.25 -10.48
N MET A 1025 41.89 -0.16 -9.76
CA MET A 1025 42.48 1.15 -10.04
C MET A 1025 43.55 1.43 -9.00
N GLY A 1026 44.80 1.19 -9.39
CA GLY A 1026 45.97 1.25 -8.54
C GLY A 1026 46.84 2.49 -8.77
N ASN A 1027 47.73 2.73 -7.81
CA ASN A 1027 48.74 3.75 -7.88
C ASN A 1027 50.12 3.15 -7.55
N SER A 1028 50.87 2.76 -8.59
CA SER A 1028 52.17 2.13 -8.45
C SER A 1028 53.33 3.15 -8.38
N ALA A 1029 53.06 4.41 -8.03
CA ALA A 1029 54.07 5.45 -7.92
C ALA A 1029 55.12 5.13 -6.84
N ALA A 1030 56.39 5.21 -7.19
CA ALA A 1030 57.51 4.92 -6.29
C ALA A 1030 58.11 6.18 -5.63
N THR A 1031 57.62 7.37 -5.96
CA THR A 1031 58.10 8.66 -5.43
C THR A 1031 56.92 9.58 -5.12
N TYR A 1032 57.06 10.46 -4.13
CA TYR A 1032 56.01 11.43 -3.77
C TYR A 1032 55.55 12.29 -4.96
N ALA A 1033 56.49 12.84 -5.75
CA ALA A 1033 56.20 13.64 -6.94
C ALA A 1033 55.34 12.91 -7.99
N ALA A 1034 55.49 11.59 -8.10
CA ALA A 1034 54.72 10.75 -9.02
C ALA A 1034 53.38 10.28 -8.41
N GLY A 1035 53.09 10.65 -7.15
CA GLY A 1035 51.90 10.25 -6.41
C GLY A 1035 52.12 9.17 -5.35
N GLY A 1036 53.34 8.90 -4.92
CA GLY A 1036 53.59 8.04 -3.76
C GLY A 1036 52.91 8.61 -2.50
N TYR A 1037 52.31 7.75 -1.68
CA TYR A 1037 51.48 8.11 -0.51
C TYR A 1037 50.20 8.90 -0.82
N ALA A 1038 49.73 8.95 -2.07
CA ALA A 1038 48.60 9.80 -2.44
C ALA A 1038 47.22 9.39 -1.85
N GLN A 1039 47.11 8.21 -1.24
CA GLN A 1039 45.88 7.67 -0.65
C GLN A 1039 44.69 7.59 -1.62
N LEU A 1040 44.93 7.15 -2.85
CA LEU A 1040 43.84 6.90 -3.82
C LEU A 1040 42.73 6.03 -3.23
N GLY A 1041 41.48 6.46 -3.43
CA GLY A 1041 40.30 5.79 -2.86
C GLY A 1041 39.95 6.29 -1.46
N TYR A 1042 40.49 7.44 -1.03
CA TYR A 1042 40.08 8.08 0.21
C TYR A 1042 38.58 8.43 0.19
N SER A 1043 38.12 8.99 -0.92
CA SER A 1043 36.71 9.25 -1.22
C SER A 1043 36.36 8.71 -2.61
N ILE A 1044 35.12 8.26 -2.79
CA ILE A 1044 34.62 7.67 -4.02
C ILE A 1044 33.20 8.17 -4.29
N ALA A 1045 32.89 8.47 -5.54
CA ALA A 1045 31.54 8.68 -6.05
C ALA A 1045 31.40 7.99 -7.41
N VAL A 1046 30.16 7.67 -7.78
CA VAL A 1046 29.82 7.14 -9.11
C VAL A 1046 28.69 7.96 -9.70
N ALA A 1047 28.79 8.28 -10.98
CA ALA A 1047 27.78 8.99 -11.76
C ALA A 1047 28.15 8.96 -13.25
N ASP A 1048 27.17 9.10 -14.13
CA ASP A 1048 27.39 9.15 -15.58
C ASP A 1048 27.88 10.54 -16.04
N PHE A 1049 29.18 10.70 -16.35
CA PHE A 1049 29.75 11.98 -16.81
C PHE A 1049 29.69 12.14 -18.32
N ASN A 1050 29.41 11.08 -19.08
CA ASN A 1050 29.50 11.07 -20.54
C ASN A 1050 28.16 10.85 -21.25
N GLU A 1051 27.08 10.71 -20.47
CA GLU A 1051 25.70 10.48 -20.92
C GLU A 1051 25.55 9.18 -21.73
N ASP A 1052 26.34 8.16 -21.39
CA ASP A 1052 26.28 6.84 -22.05
C ASP A 1052 25.32 5.85 -21.36
N GLY A 1053 24.71 6.26 -20.25
CA GLY A 1053 23.76 5.48 -19.45
C GLY A 1053 24.42 4.54 -18.44
N ASN A 1054 25.75 4.57 -18.30
CA ASN A 1054 26.50 3.80 -17.31
C ASN A 1054 27.22 4.76 -16.36
N ASP A 1055 27.30 4.38 -15.09
CA ASP A 1055 28.01 5.19 -14.11
C ASP A 1055 29.52 5.10 -14.31
N ASP A 1056 30.19 6.25 -14.33
CA ASP A 1056 31.64 6.34 -14.24
C ASP A 1056 32.09 6.40 -12.78
N LEU A 1057 33.38 6.19 -12.53
CA LEU A 1057 33.96 6.29 -11.19
C LEU A 1057 34.76 7.58 -11.00
N VAL A 1058 34.57 8.25 -9.88
CA VAL A 1058 35.46 9.30 -9.38
C VAL A 1058 36.14 8.85 -8.09
N ALA A 1059 37.46 9.02 -8.01
CA ALA A 1059 38.26 8.66 -6.83
C ALA A 1059 39.17 9.80 -6.38
N GLY A 1060 39.14 10.10 -5.08
CA GLY A 1060 40.01 11.09 -4.43
C GLY A 1060 41.34 10.50 -3.95
N ALA A 1061 42.39 11.31 -4.07
CA ALA A 1061 43.76 11.06 -3.63
C ALA A 1061 44.30 12.33 -2.93
N PRO A 1062 43.84 12.62 -1.70
CA PRO A 1062 44.05 13.92 -1.04
C PRO A 1062 45.49 14.20 -0.62
N GLU A 1063 46.32 13.16 -0.53
CA GLU A 1063 47.74 13.27 -0.15
C GLU A 1063 48.67 13.35 -1.37
N PHE A 1064 48.11 13.50 -2.58
CA PHE A 1064 48.91 13.71 -3.78
C PHE A 1064 49.72 15.01 -3.70
N ASP A 1065 51.04 14.90 -3.73
CA ASP A 1065 51.99 16.03 -3.65
C ASP A 1065 52.96 16.01 -4.84
N PRO A 1066 52.60 16.68 -5.96
CA PRO A 1066 53.44 16.69 -7.16
C PRO A 1066 54.74 17.48 -6.97
N ASP A 1067 54.78 18.38 -5.98
CA ASP A 1067 55.88 19.34 -5.79
C ASP A 1067 56.83 18.91 -4.66
N THR A 1068 56.55 17.78 -3.99
CA THR A 1068 57.34 17.23 -2.86
C THR A 1068 57.50 18.19 -1.69
N SER A 1069 56.52 19.08 -1.50
CA SER A 1069 56.53 20.11 -0.48
C SER A 1069 56.17 19.59 0.92
N PHE A 1070 55.71 18.33 1.03
CA PHE A 1070 55.06 17.75 2.21
C PHE A 1070 53.82 18.54 2.66
N ASN A 1071 53.24 19.32 1.75
CA ASN A 1071 52.01 20.05 1.93
C ASN A 1071 51.10 19.77 0.72
N PRO A 1072 50.40 18.62 0.74
CA PRO A 1072 49.75 18.05 -0.44
C PRO A 1072 48.76 18.98 -1.12
N LYS A 1073 48.71 18.89 -2.46
CA LYS A 1073 47.69 19.58 -3.25
C LYS A 1073 46.42 18.74 -3.38
N GLY A 1074 46.57 17.42 -3.34
CA GLY A 1074 45.49 16.47 -3.60
C GLY A 1074 45.19 16.34 -5.10
N LYS A 1075 44.51 15.25 -5.44
CA LYS A 1075 44.09 14.93 -6.80
C LYS A 1075 42.76 14.17 -6.79
N VAL A 1076 41.94 14.40 -7.80
CA VAL A 1076 40.73 13.63 -8.10
C VAL A 1076 40.87 13.02 -9.50
N CYS A 1077 40.58 11.73 -9.63
CA CYS A 1077 40.68 10.97 -10.89
C CYS A 1077 39.28 10.47 -11.31
N ILE A 1078 38.94 10.65 -12.58
CA ILE A 1078 37.69 10.16 -13.18
C ILE A 1078 38.03 9.04 -14.16
N TYR A 1079 37.35 7.91 -13.99
CA TYR A 1079 37.53 6.69 -14.77
C TYR A 1079 36.22 6.34 -15.46
N THR A 1080 36.21 6.47 -16.77
CA THR A 1080 35.02 6.25 -17.57
C THR A 1080 34.72 4.78 -17.75
N SER A 1081 33.44 4.41 -17.73
CA SER A 1081 33.00 3.08 -18.10
C SER A 1081 33.21 2.81 -19.60
N GLY A 1082 33.47 1.54 -19.93
CA GLY A 1082 33.44 1.01 -21.29
C GLY A 1082 32.11 0.35 -21.62
N GLY A 1083 31.00 0.79 -21.01
CA GLY A 1083 29.68 0.17 -21.09
C GLY A 1083 29.66 -1.22 -20.44
N ALA A 1084 29.22 -2.24 -21.17
CA ALA A 1084 29.13 -3.63 -20.69
C ALA A 1084 30.44 -4.23 -20.15
N LEU A 1085 31.60 -3.68 -20.53
CA LEU A 1085 32.91 -4.10 -20.03
C LEU A 1085 33.29 -3.45 -18.69
N GLY A 1086 32.53 -2.44 -18.26
CA GLY A 1086 32.84 -1.61 -17.10
C GLY A 1086 34.16 -0.86 -17.26
N ILE A 1087 34.86 -0.67 -16.14
CA ILE A 1087 36.13 0.04 -16.05
C ILE A 1087 37.27 -0.99 -16.15
N GLY A 1088 38.35 -0.63 -16.85
CA GLY A 1088 39.56 -1.45 -16.98
C GLY A 1088 40.58 -1.25 -15.86
N ASN A 1089 41.50 -2.21 -15.71
CA ASN A 1089 42.59 -2.11 -14.72
C ASN A 1089 43.52 -0.93 -15.04
N THR A 1090 43.85 -0.12 -14.03
CA THR A 1090 44.85 0.96 -14.13
C THR A 1090 45.93 0.83 -13.05
N ALA A 1091 47.16 1.22 -13.37
CA ALA A 1091 48.31 1.12 -12.46
C ALA A 1091 48.91 2.48 -12.06
N SER A 1092 48.37 3.57 -12.59
CA SER A 1092 48.88 4.92 -12.36
C SER A 1092 47.74 5.93 -12.28
N LEU A 1093 47.93 6.95 -11.44
CA LEU A 1093 47.09 8.13 -11.38
C LEU A 1093 47.06 8.92 -12.70
N SER A 1094 47.99 8.65 -13.62
CA SER A 1094 48.09 9.29 -14.94
C SER A 1094 47.21 8.66 -16.02
N GLY A 1095 46.45 7.59 -15.70
CA GLY A 1095 45.74 6.76 -16.68
C GLY A 1095 44.23 7.00 -16.84
N GLY A 1096 43.64 8.01 -16.18
CA GLY A 1096 42.24 8.40 -16.36
C GLY A 1096 42.09 9.59 -17.33
N PRO A 1097 41.06 9.63 -18.19
CA PRO A 1097 40.89 10.69 -19.20
C PRO A 1097 40.64 12.10 -18.60
N ARG A 1098 40.06 12.24 -17.39
CA ARG A 1098 39.87 13.53 -16.67
C ARG A 1098 40.44 13.46 -15.24
N GLN A 1099 41.19 14.48 -14.83
CA GLN A 1099 41.77 14.61 -13.49
C GLN A 1099 41.56 16.05 -13.00
N VAL A 1100 41.51 16.27 -11.70
CA VAL A 1100 41.61 17.61 -11.11
C VAL A 1100 42.74 17.56 -10.11
N THR A 1101 43.74 18.43 -10.24
CA THR A 1101 44.84 18.54 -9.28
C THR A 1101 44.68 19.84 -8.49
N GLY A 1102 44.97 19.81 -7.19
CA GLY A 1102 45.03 21.03 -6.39
C GLY A 1102 46.06 21.99 -6.97
N THR A 1103 45.81 23.29 -6.80
CA THR A 1103 46.65 24.37 -7.33
C THR A 1103 47.67 24.85 -6.31
N ASN A 1104 47.26 24.96 -5.05
CA ASN A 1104 48.07 25.43 -3.94
C ASN A 1104 48.45 24.29 -3.01
N ASN A 1105 49.58 24.48 -2.33
CA ASN A 1105 50.00 23.56 -1.27
C ASN A 1105 49.00 23.65 -0.11
N GLY A 1106 48.48 22.51 0.33
CA GLY A 1106 47.47 22.42 1.38
C GLY A 1106 46.03 22.38 0.87
N ASP A 1107 45.80 22.38 -0.45
CA ASP A 1107 44.45 22.26 -1.00
C ASP A 1107 43.78 20.92 -0.62
N HIS A 1108 44.55 19.83 -0.46
CA HIS A 1108 44.07 18.48 -0.11
C HIS A 1108 42.80 18.03 -0.85
N ILE A 1109 42.65 18.38 -2.13
CA ILE A 1109 41.42 18.04 -2.86
C ILE A 1109 41.24 16.52 -2.97
N GLY A 1110 39.99 16.06 -2.93
CA GLY A 1110 39.66 14.63 -2.90
C GLY A 1110 39.45 14.04 -1.49
N ILE A 1111 39.41 14.87 -0.45
CA ILE A 1111 38.94 14.46 0.89
C ILE A 1111 37.43 14.12 0.85
N SER A 1112 36.63 15.01 0.26
CA SER A 1112 35.19 14.83 0.05
C SER A 1112 34.86 15.12 -1.41
N ILE A 1113 34.10 14.22 -2.03
CA ILE A 1113 33.62 14.35 -3.40
C ILE A 1113 32.14 13.97 -3.46
N ALA A 1114 31.40 14.69 -4.28
CA ALA A 1114 30.05 14.31 -4.69
C ALA A 1114 29.94 14.49 -6.21
N ALA A 1115 29.10 13.67 -6.84
CA ALA A 1115 28.84 13.76 -8.26
C ALA A 1115 27.34 13.71 -8.51
N ARG A 1116 26.82 14.65 -9.31
CA ARG A 1116 25.41 14.73 -9.70
C ARG A 1116 25.24 15.73 -10.83
N ASP A 1117 24.30 15.50 -11.74
CA ASP A 1117 23.88 16.50 -12.72
C ASP A 1117 23.15 17.66 -12.01
N LEU A 1118 23.82 18.81 -11.88
CA LEU A 1118 23.30 19.98 -11.17
C LEU A 1118 22.53 20.94 -12.08
N ASN A 1119 22.74 20.85 -13.39
CA ASN A 1119 22.13 21.74 -14.38
C ASN A 1119 21.10 21.05 -15.29
N LEU A 1120 20.83 19.77 -15.05
CA LEU A 1120 19.92 18.90 -15.78
C LEU A 1120 20.27 18.80 -17.26
N ASP A 1121 21.57 18.81 -17.58
CA ASP A 1121 22.06 18.74 -18.94
C ASP A 1121 22.29 17.31 -19.46
N GLY A 1122 22.04 16.31 -18.62
CA GLY A 1122 22.18 14.89 -18.89
C GLY A 1122 23.50 14.30 -18.41
N ARG A 1123 24.49 15.12 -18.01
CA ARG A 1123 25.79 14.66 -17.53
C ARG A 1123 26.00 15.03 -16.08
N ALA A 1124 26.66 14.15 -15.34
CA ALA A 1124 27.05 14.41 -13.98
C ALA A 1124 28.08 15.56 -13.88
N ASP A 1125 27.92 16.38 -12.86
CA ASP A 1125 28.86 17.41 -12.44
C ASP A 1125 29.63 16.96 -11.21
N LEU A 1126 30.82 17.52 -11.03
CA LEU A 1126 31.73 17.15 -9.94
C LEU A 1126 31.81 18.25 -8.89
N MET A 1127 31.60 17.89 -7.63
CA MET A 1127 31.77 18.75 -6.47
C MET A 1127 32.94 18.24 -5.62
N ILE A 1128 33.86 19.14 -5.25
CA ILE A 1128 35.09 18.80 -4.52
C ILE A 1128 35.30 19.77 -3.37
N SER A 1129 35.55 19.27 -2.17
CA SER A 1129 36.01 20.09 -1.04
C SER A 1129 37.44 20.60 -1.28
N THR A 1130 37.73 21.86 -0.97
CA THR A 1130 39.05 22.46 -1.14
C THR A 1130 39.56 23.16 0.11
N GLU A 1131 40.84 22.93 0.42
CA GLU A 1131 41.70 23.52 1.46
C GLU A 1131 41.11 23.57 2.90
N PRO A 1132 41.83 23.08 3.92
CA PRO A 1132 41.40 23.16 5.32
C PRO A 1132 41.12 24.57 5.84
N VAL A 1133 41.71 25.62 5.24
CA VAL A 1133 41.65 27.00 5.78
C VAL A 1133 40.51 27.81 5.17
N SER A 1134 40.26 27.67 3.87
CA SER A 1134 39.15 28.34 3.20
C SER A 1134 37.84 27.54 3.21
N ASP A 1135 37.91 26.21 3.35
CA ASP A 1135 36.77 25.30 3.51
C ASP A 1135 35.71 25.51 2.42
N ASN A 1136 36.11 25.49 1.15
CA ASN A 1136 35.19 25.76 0.03
C ASN A 1136 34.73 24.48 -0.67
N ILE A 1137 33.61 24.56 -1.40
CA ILE A 1137 33.23 23.58 -2.42
C ILE A 1137 33.55 24.17 -3.79
N SER A 1138 34.41 23.50 -4.55
CA SER A 1138 34.63 23.77 -5.97
C SER A 1138 33.72 22.88 -6.82
N VAL A 1139 32.93 23.50 -7.69
CA VAL A 1139 31.98 22.81 -8.59
C VAL A 1139 32.49 22.87 -10.02
N PHE A 1140 32.44 21.73 -10.72
CA PHE A 1140 32.83 21.56 -12.12
C PHE A 1140 31.64 21.04 -12.92
N ILE A 1141 31.04 21.91 -13.72
CA ILE A 1141 29.95 21.55 -14.62
C ILE A 1141 30.51 20.88 -15.89
N THR A 1142 29.94 19.76 -16.33
CA THR A 1142 30.46 18.94 -17.45
C THR A 1142 29.82 19.35 -18.80
N ALA A 1143 30.59 19.98 -19.70
CA ALA A 1143 30.09 20.55 -20.96
C ALA A 1143 29.69 19.52 -22.06
N ALA A 1144 28.80 19.93 -22.98
CA ALA A 1144 28.30 19.10 -24.09
C ALA A 1144 29.25 19.06 -25.32
N ALA A 1145 29.53 17.84 -25.85
CA ALA A 1145 30.19 17.48 -27.12
C ALA A 1145 31.73 17.60 -27.26
N PRO A 1146 32.32 17.00 -28.32
CA PRO A 1146 33.03 15.71 -28.34
C PRO A 1146 34.46 15.73 -27.78
N ALA A 1147 34.86 16.80 -27.08
CA ALA A 1147 36.14 16.90 -26.35
C ALA A 1147 35.99 16.64 -24.84
N ALA A 1148 34.81 16.18 -24.41
CA ALA A 1148 34.25 16.30 -23.05
C ALA A 1148 34.99 15.56 -21.92
N ILE A 1149 35.94 14.68 -22.25
CA ILE A 1149 36.73 13.92 -21.26
C ILE A 1149 38.23 14.16 -21.41
N SER A 1150 38.66 15.25 -22.06
CA SER A 1150 40.09 15.59 -22.19
C SER A 1150 40.41 16.98 -21.61
N GLY A 1151 41.21 17.00 -20.53
CA GLY A 1151 42.10 18.13 -20.24
C GLY A 1151 41.59 19.26 -19.34
N ILE A 1152 41.06 18.95 -18.16
CA ILE A 1152 41.07 19.93 -17.06
C ILE A 1152 42.32 19.63 -16.22
N PRO A 1153 43.33 20.51 -16.12
CA PRO A 1153 44.57 20.14 -15.43
C PRO A 1153 44.49 20.35 -13.90
N ASP A 1154 43.72 21.35 -13.46
CA ASP A 1154 43.77 21.84 -12.08
C ASP A 1154 42.48 22.54 -11.60
N LEU A 1155 42.48 22.93 -10.32
CA LEU A 1155 41.38 23.58 -9.60
C LEU A 1155 40.97 24.96 -10.13
N THR A 1156 41.76 25.60 -10.99
CA THR A 1156 41.43 26.94 -11.55
C THR A 1156 40.31 26.88 -12.58
N ALA A 1157 40.09 25.72 -13.18
CA ALA A 1157 39.07 25.48 -14.20
C ALA A 1157 37.69 25.14 -13.62
N ARG A 1158 37.49 25.32 -12.31
CA ARG A 1158 36.18 25.21 -11.66
C ARG A 1158 35.18 26.16 -12.31
N SER A 1159 33.93 25.73 -12.39
CA SER A 1159 32.82 26.54 -12.87
C SER A 1159 32.48 27.64 -11.87
N TYR A 1160 32.37 27.29 -10.59
CA TYR A 1160 32.19 28.25 -9.49
C TYR A 1160 32.63 27.65 -8.14
N ASN A 1161 32.63 28.49 -7.10
CA ASN A 1161 33.14 28.14 -5.77
C ASN A 1161 32.19 28.63 -4.68
N LEU A 1162 31.85 27.77 -3.73
CA LEU A 1162 31.05 28.14 -2.55
C LEU A 1162 31.95 28.28 -1.34
N ALA A 1163 31.95 29.48 -0.76
CA ALA A 1163 32.87 29.80 0.32
C ALA A 1163 32.40 29.26 1.68
N GLY A 1164 33.28 28.60 2.44
CA GLY A 1164 33.00 28.17 3.82
C GLY A 1164 31.89 27.11 3.94
N ALA A 1165 31.81 26.18 2.98
CA ALA A 1165 30.85 25.07 2.93
C ALA A 1165 31.49 23.71 2.59
N GLY A 1166 32.82 23.62 2.55
CA GLY A 1166 33.60 22.48 2.08
C GLY A 1166 33.70 21.30 3.04
N GLY A 1167 33.32 21.51 4.31
CA GLY A 1167 33.30 20.50 5.35
C GLY A 1167 34.66 19.83 5.57
N TYR A 1168 35.65 20.53 6.11
CA TYR A 1168 36.95 19.92 6.39
C TYR A 1168 36.85 18.81 7.46
N VAL A 1169 37.26 17.60 7.08
CA VAL A 1169 37.54 16.49 8.00
C VAL A 1169 39.02 16.12 7.86
N GLY A 1170 39.75 16.16 8.97
CA GLY A 1170 41.15 15.75 8.97
C GLY A 1170 41.32 14.33 8.39
N PRO A 1171 42.42 14.04 7.68
CA PRO A 1171 42.64 12.76 6.96
C PRO A 1171 42.59 11.50 7.85
N VAL A 1172 42.53 11.66 9.17
CA VAL A 1172 42.46 10.60 10.17
C VAL A 1172 41.01 10.17 10.47
N ASN A 1173 40.02 11.03 10.19
CA ASN A 1173 38.62 10.90 10.60
C ASN A 1173 37.70 10.32 9.51
N GLY A 1174 38.27 9.86 8.39
CA GLY A 1174 37.65 9.12 7.27
C GLY A 1174 36.54 9.83 6.51
N PRO A 1175 35.97 9.21 5.47
CA PRO A 1175 35.13 9.88 4.50
C PRO A 1175 33.67 9.78 4.95
N GLY A 1176 33.34 10.49 6.02
CA GLY A 1176 31.95 10.91 6.21
C GLY A 1176 31.59 11.83 5.03
N LYS A 1177 30.46 11.64 4.36
CA LYS A 1177 30.05 12.54 3.27
C LYS A 1177 29.83 13.93 3.83
N LEU A 1178 30.59 14.92 3.37
CA LEU A 1178 30.53 16.30 3.87
C LEU A 1178 29.89 17.26 2.87
N ILE A 1179 29.71 16.75 1.65
CA ILE A 1179 29.00 17.37 0.53
C ILE A 1179 27.93 16.36 0.13
N SER A 1180 26.68 16.80 0.08
CA SER A 1180 25.57 16.04 -0.48
C SER A 1180 24.72 16.89 -1.39
N THR A 1181 23.79 16.24 -2.08
CA THR A 1181 22.83 16.87 -2.97
C THR A 1181 21.46 16.22 -2.82
N GLY A 1182 20.41 17.00 -3.04
CA GLY A 1182 19.03 16.54 -3.04
C GLY A 1182 18.11 17.70 -3.38
N ASP A 1183 17.02 17.43 -4.07
CA ASP A 1183 16.01 18.45 -4.39
C ASP A 1183 15.08 18.68 -3.18
N VAL A 1184 15.60 19.35 -2.13
CA VAL A 1184 14.87 19.48 -0.86
C VAL A 1184 13.70 20.46 -0.97
N ASN A 1185 13.74 21.39 -1.93
CA ASN A 1185 12.63 22.31 -2.20
C ASN A 1185 11.66 21.80 -3.30
N GLY A 1186 11.92 20.65 -3.92
CA GLY A 1186 11.06 20.05 -4.95
C GLY A 1186 10.89 20.92 -6.20
N ASP A 1187 11.88 21.76 -6.53
CA ASP A 1187 11.83 22.60 -7.73
C ASP A 1187 12.23 21.85 -9.01
N GLY A 1188 12.73 20.62 -8.87
CA GLY A 1188 13.22 19.70 -9.90
C GLY A 1188 14.72 19.77 -10.12
N ILE A 1189 15.43 20.71 -9.50
CA ILE A 1189 16.87 20.90 -9.59
C ILE A 1189 17.49 20.48 -8.25
N PRO A 1190 18.53 19.62 -8.26
CA PRO A 1190 19.14 19.21 -7.00
C PRO A 1190 19.85 20.37 -6.32
N ASP A 1191 19.55 20.55 -5.03
CA ASP A 1191 20.24 21.51 -4.18
C ASP A 1191 21.59 20.97 -3.73
N LEU A 1192 22.49 21.88 -3.37
CA LEU A 1192 23.79 21.54 -2.82
C LEU A 1192 23.80 21.75 -1.31
N ILE A 1193 24.24 20.72 -0.58
CA ILE A 1193 24.25 20.71 0.88
C ILE A 1193 25.67 20.47 1.35
N GLY A 1194 26.21 21.40 2.14
CA GLY A 1194 27.57 21.36 2.65
C GLY A 1194 27.64 21.63 4.14
N THR A 1195 28.81 21.45 4.73
CA THR A 1195 29.07 21.76 6.15
C THR A 1195 30.13 22.84 6.27
N LYS A 1196 30.02 23.70 7.29
CA LYS A 1196 30.98 24.78 7.54
C LYS A 1196 31.95 24.42 8.67
N ASN A 1197 33.25 24.63 8.43
CA ASN A 1197 34.30 24.57 9.44
C ASN A 1197 34.96 25.95 9.70
N LEU A 1198 35.44 26.09 10.94
CA LEU A 1198 36.36 27.07 11.51
C LEU A 1198 35.76 28.36 12.10
N ASN A 1199 35.67 28.35 13.44
CA ASN A 1199 35.54 29.48 14.38
C ASN A 1199 34.13 29.98 14.75
N ALA A 1200 33.07 29.29 14.32
CA ALA A 1200 31.68 29.54 14.71
C ALA A 1200 30.92 28.19 14.75
N PRO A 1201 29.77 28.06 15.45
CA PRO A 1201 29.09 26.77 15.62
C PRO A 1201 28.91 26.02 14.29
N HIS A 1202 29.37 24.76 14.23
CA HIS A 1202 29.38 23.90 13.04
C HIS A 1202 27.96 23.64 12.53
N GLY A 1203 27.61 24.19 11.36
CA GLY A 1203 26.27 24.10 10.79
C GLY A 1203 26.22 23.49 9.39
N ILE A 1204 25.01 23.16 8.96
CA ILE A 1204 24.72 22.66 7.60
C ILE A 1204 24.22 23.82 6.76
N ASN A 1205 24.80 24.00 5.58
CA ASN A 1205 24.44 25.02 4.63
C ASN A 1205 23.74 24.39 3.44
N ILE A 1206 22.55 24.90 3.11
CA ILE A 1206 21.74 24.48 1.98
C ILE A 1206 21.77 25.61 0.95
N PHE A 1207 22.11 25.27 -0.29
CA PHE A 1207 22.19 26.18 -1.41
C PHE A 1207 21.21 25.73 -2.48
N HIS A 1208 20.16 26.52 -2.70
CA HIS A 1208 19.19 26.26 -3.74
C HIS A 1208 19.73 26.66 -5.10
N ILE A 1209 19.75 25.70 -6.03
CA ILE A 1209 20.28 25.93 -7.38
C ILE A 1209 19.11 26.30 -8.29
N THR A 1210 18.96 27.59 -8.60
CA THR A 1210 17.77 28.10 -9.29
C THR A 1210 17.88 28.20 -10.82
N ALA A 1211 18.99 27.77 -11.43
CA ALA A 1211 19.23 27.98 -12.87
C ALA A 1211 19.96 26.80 -13.55
N THR A 1212 19.46 26.39 -14.72
CA THR A 1212 20.14 25.48 -15.66
C THR A 1212 21.40 26.09 -16.29
N ALA A 1213 21.65 27.38 -16.06
CA ALA A 1213 22.88 28.06 -16.44
C ALA A 1213 23.58 28.59 -15.19
N GLN A 1214 24.80 28.08 -14.97
CA GLN A 1214 25.90 28.63 -14.14
C GLN A 1214 25.43 29.63 -13.06
N PRO A 1215 25.10 29.18 -11.83
CA PRO A 1215 24.84 30.12 -10.74
C PRO A 1215 26.08 30.98 -10.51
N ALA A 1216 25.92 32.30 -10.54
CA ALA A 1216 26.97 33.23 -10.10
C ALA A 1216 27.25 32.96 -8.62
N ASN A 1217 28.53 32.83 -8.23
CA ASN A 1217 29.03 32.59 -6.86
C ASN A 1217 27.95 32.83 -5.79
N LEU A 1218 27.31 31.76 -5.30
CA LEU A 1218 26.36 31.82 -4.19
C LEU A 1218 27.17 32.21 -2.95
N ALA A 1219 27.22 33.51 -2.66
CA ALA A 1219 28.07 34.06 -1.61
C ALA A 1219 27.55 33.73 -0.20
N ALA A 1220 26.29 33.31 -0.08
CA ALA A 1220 25.63 32.92 1.15
C ALA A 1220 24.68 31.73 0.91
N PRO A 1221 24.52 30.83 1.89
CA PRO A 1221 23.50 29.78 1.83
C PRO A 1221 22.10 30.36 1.98
N ASP A 1222 21.11 29.68 1.41
CA ASP A 1222 19.70 30.01 1.58
C ASP A 1222 19.23 29.68 3.00
N PHE A 1223 19.67 28.54 3.52
CA PHE A 1223 19.43 28.11 4.89
C PHE A 1223 20.70 27.59 5.55
N SER A 1224 20.85 27.92 6.84
CA SER A 1224 21.94 27.42 7.68
C SER A 1224 21.39 26.83 8.97
N ILE A 1225 21.58 25.52 9.15
CA ILE A 1225 21.15 24.82 10.35
C ILE A 1225 22.22 24.96 11.44
N SER A 1226 21.82 25.73 12.45
CA SER A 1226 22.26 25.73 13.85
C SER A 1226 22.65 24.39 14.46
N PRO A 1227 23.87 24.11 14.98
CA PRO A 1227 24.03 22.95 15.85
C PRO A 1227 23.18 23.05 17.12
N SER A 1228 22.79 21.92 17.68
CA SER A 1228 22.06 21.92 18.95
C SER A 1228 22.99 22.29 20.11
N SER A 1229 22.42 22.84 21.19
CA SER A 1229 23.14 22.99 22.48
C SER A 1229 23.10 21.70 23.33
N LEU A 1230 22.57 20.61 22.79
CA LEU A 1230 22.32 19.36 23.50
C LEU A 1230 23.63 18.55 23.61
N ILE A 1231 24.02 18.16 24.82
CA ILE A 1231 25.15 17.26 25.08
C ILE A 1231 24.58 15.94 25.62
N ASN A 1232 23.94 15.14 24.77
CA ASN A 1232 23.00 14.11 25.24
C ASN A 1232 23.16 12.70 24.64
N GLY A 1233 24.27 12.40 23.97
CA GLY A 1233 24.60 11.00 23.65
C GLY A 1233 24.72 10.14 24.89
N VAL A 1234 24.21 8.91 24.85
CA VAL A 1234 24.32 8.00 26.00
C VAL A 1234 25.79 7.58 26.15
N GLY A 1235 26.43 8.00 27.25
CA GLY A 1235 27.77 7.55 27.67
C GLY A 1235 28.97 8.13 26.91
N GLY A 1236 29.88 8.82 27.63
CA GLY A 1236 31.25 9.16 27.16
C GLY A 1236 31.76 10.52 27.64
N ASN A 1237 32.98 10.57 28.18
CA ASN A 1237 33.71 11.79 28.57
C ASN A 1237 34.81 12.05 27.52
N GLY A 1238 34.80 13.20 26.80
CA GLY A 1238 35.84 13.50 25.79
C GLY A 1238 35.59 14.73 24.91
N ALA A 1239 36.70 15.34 24.45
CA ALA A 1239 36.84 16.71 23.93
C ALA A 1239 36.66 16.93 22.40
N ASN A 1240 36.20 15.92 21.64
CA ASN A 1240 35.96 16.04 20.19
C ASN A 1240 34.45 16.15 19.87
N SER A 1241 33.70 16.76 20.79
CA SER A 1241 32.25 16.92 20.76
C SER A 1241 31.85 18.07 19.84
N ASN A 1242 30.99 17.83 18.85
CA ASN A 1242 30.15 18.80 18.11
C ASN A 1242 30.48 19.01 16.61
N GLU A 1243 31.10 18.06 15.90
CA GLU A 1243 31.22 18.15 14.43
C GLU A 1243 29.91 17.72 13.75
N PHE A 1244 29.19 18.65 13.11
CA PHE A 1244 28.03 18.34 12.27
C PHE A 1244 28.46 17.69 10.95
N GLY A 1245 27.65 16.76 10.46
CA GLY A 1245 27.79 16.20 9.11
C GLY A 1245 28.93 15.20 8.94
N ALA A 1246 29.31 14.45 9.99
CA ALA A 1246 30.05 13.19 9.75
C ALA A 1246 29.23 12.22 8.90
N ALA A 1247 27.91 12.39 8.91
CA ALA A 1247 26.98 11.75 8.01
C ALA A 1247 25.99 12.80 7.50
N LEU A 1248 25.87 12.89 6.18
CA LEU A 1248 24.98 13.80 5.45
C LEU A 1248 24.52 13.06 4.19
N TYR A 1249 23.23 13.18 3.85
CA TYR A 1249 22.75 12.85 2.51
C TYR A 1249 21.71 13.85 2.03
#